data_AF-A0A9P8Y2E1-F1
#
_entry.id   AF-A0A9P8Y2E1-F1
#
_cell.length_a   1.000
_cell.length_b   1.000
_cell.length_c   1.000
_cell.angle_alpha   90.00
_cell.angle_beta   90.00
_cell.angle_gamma   90.00
#
_symmetry.space_group_name_H-M   'P 1'
#
loop_
_entity.id
_entity.type
_entity.pdbx_description
1 polymer ?
#
loop_
_entity_poly.entity_id
_entity_poly.type
_entity_poly.pdbx_seq_one_letter_code
_entity_poly.pdbx_strand_id
1 'polypeptide(L)'
;MPKPRSKRQAIRDERKQKRQDQNGADDHSSAKRRRLNDNDGDHDNDATNNADENVPVIDYDYGASAAAAAAQPEKEFFGMLSEEEQEYFRSVDEQLDIDDFPSHEDRQLYLASVFTEAQGKELKLACSQSCSRLMERLILMSNTRQKKKLFEQFAGHFLNLIQHRFASHCCETLFLQSAPIVTQELSGERDDQPMEGEEADEKPLPYMEELFLLTLDELEGQLGFLLTDRFASHTLRVFLIILSGRPLEQSATKSLIHSKKKEKIATPWVPRESDELETQLRAVPSSFTLATNKIISDVVTGMSPTELRVLATHPTGNPALQLMLELDISVNSKAGTANETTESDGMMLLWQLLPGGPSALKESTSPACEFINSMLYDPIGSRLLETLITNAPGRLFKAMYKNLFKERIHSFLRNDIASYPAIRVLNRLGKEDLVTAVQQTIPDMPKLITLSRFNVIKALFERCHARQAHTEVKALTQALVQAYGGDKKSLVPKLCQLEDVKPSGADDADNGDDGSNKKSKSKKNGDHDPLAKNRAALVSHGSHLATTMLAIPGPPSDAIQTSISALTADQLYHLASSSRPTSHVVTAALKTPSSNKAFHKALVSSLRPRVVDLVLTSENGGDRVVSAIINMPTTSPPARGGGGDSGQNATTTTITATASLPLHLKESIMTSLGDNEKAMRDSYQGRRVWRNAKADLWAHRRAEWVAWQKEIEPIVVLGKAHGGAKGPTGSNGVAVGGGGGGGSPGEGGAGPARQAGGAGRGRPLPPQSSQFAASGNGNGRGFKGGAGRGEKRKRNYDSVLDHSVQKLGISDKMQRMQEITQTHGEIIAKHYFVYLYEVPTILLILRHPIQRCLRALDGAHEISEENIAPFLRSIYGGTHPQHKPRTKADYFPFMQGG
;
A
#
# COMPACT_ATOMS: atom_id res chain seq x y z
N MET A 1 31.10 -43.91 -45.60
CA MET A 1 30.77 -44.70 -44.39
C MET A 1 30.61 -43.77 -43.20
N PRO A 2 29.57 -43.92 -42.34
CA PRO A 2 29.46 -43.20 -41.07
C PRO A 2 30.52 -43.64 -40.05
N LYS A 3 30.86 -42.77 -39.10
CA LYS A 3 31.85 -43.05 -38.03
C LYS A 3 31.28 -44.01 -36.96
N PRO A 4 32.10 -44.85 -36.31
CA PRO A 4 31.65 -45.80 -35.29
C PRO A 4 31.11 -45.10 -34.03
N ARG A 5 30.05 -45.67 -33.44
CA ARG A 5 29.44 -45.17 -32.18
C ARG A 5 30.37 -45.40 -30.98
N SER A 6 30.37 -44.48 -30.02
CA SER A 6 31.23 -44.59 -28.83
C SER A 6 30.76 -45.67 -27.84
N LYS A 7 31.70 -46.24 -27.07
CA LYS A 7 31.41 -47.20 -25.98
C LYS A 7 30.35 -46.71 -24.97
N ARG A 8 30.18 -45.39 -24.81
CA ARG A 8 29.22 -44.80 -23.86
C ARG A 8 27.76 -44.94 -24.32
N GLN A 9 27.52 -45.14 -25.62
CA GLN A 9 26.18 -45.41 -26.16
C GLN A 9 25.76 -46.84 -25.83
N ALA A 10 26.59 -47.83 -26.17
CA ALA A 10 26.31 -49.25 -25.98
C ALA A 10 25.94 -49.62 -24.53
N ILE A 11 26.63 -49.05 -23.55
CA ILE A 11 26.35 -49.27 -22.11
C ILE A 11 25.00 -48.66 -21.68
N ARG A 12 24.52 -47.61 -22.35
CA ARG A 12 23.18 -47.03 -22.12
C ARG A 12 22.10 -47.92 -22.72
N ASP A 13 22.37 -48.47 -23.91
CA ASP A 13 21.43 -49.32 -24.65
C ASP A 13 21.28 -50.70 -23.98
N GLU A 14 22.38 -51.34 -23.55
CA GLU A 14 22.36 -52.60 -22.78
C GLU A 14 21.55 -52.47 -21.47
N ARG A 15 21.67 -51.32 -20.78
CA ARG A 15 20.87 -51.00 -19.58
C ARG A 15 19.40 -50.70 -19.87
N LYS A 16 19.05 -50.32 -21.10
CA LYS A 16 17.66 -50.16 -21.53
C LYS A 16 17.04 -51.53 -21.84
N GLN A 17 17.80 -52.41 -22.48
CA GLN A 17 17.34 -53.74 -22.88
C GLN A 17 17.07 -54.64 -21.66
N LYS A 18 18.01 -54.70 -20.69
CA LYS A 18 17.81 -55.39 -19.40
C LYS A 18 16.64 -54.89 -18.54
N ARG A 19 15.99 -53.77 -18.90
CA ARG A 19 14.76 -53.27 -18.27
C ARG A 19 13.48 -53.66 -19.02
N GLN A 20 13.58 -54.12 -20.26
CA GLN A 20 12.43 -54.65 -21.02
C GLN A 20 12.24 -56.15 -20.73
N ASP A 21 13.35 -56.89 -20.60
CA ASP A 21 13.33 -58.34 -20.33
C ASP A 21 12.74 -58.74 -18.97
N GLN A 22 12.55 -57.79 -18.03
CA GLN A 22 12.04 -58.06 -16.67
C GLN A 22 10.53 -57.88 -16.50
N ASN A 23 9.81 -57.32 -17.49
CA ASN A 23 8.37 -57.06 -17.42
C ASN A 23 7.54 -58.01 -18.34
N GLY A 24 8.13 -59.14 -18.77
CA GLY A 24 7.60 -59.99 -19.84
C GLY A 24 7.04 -61.35 -19.40
N ALA A 25 6.30 -61.42 -18.29
CA ALA A 25 5.64 -62.66 -17.86
C ALA A 25 4.39 -62.38 -16.99
N ASP A 26 3.23 -62.24 -17.65
CA ASP A 26 1.93 -62.88 -17.30
C ASP A 26 0.81 -62.26 -18.18
N ASP A 27 0.04 -63.12 -18.85
CA ASP A 27 -1.10 -62.77 -19.72
C ASP A 27 -2.18 -63.87 -19.62
N HIS A 28 -3.36 -63.61 -20.19
CA HIS A 28 -4.60 -64.41 -20.26
C HIS A 28 -5.70 -63.96 -19.27
N SER A 29 -6.97 -63.73 -19.69
CA SER A 29 -7.52 -63.79 -21.06
C SER A 29 -8.84 -63.03 -21.26
N SER A 30 -9.06 -62.57 -22.51
CA SER A 30 -10.37 -62.26 -23.15
C SER A 30 -11.19 -61.02 -22.67
N ALA A 31 -11.89 -60.26 -23.54
CA ALA A 31 -11.79 -60.12 -24.99
C ALA A 31 -12.44 -58.81 -25.54
N LYS A 32 -11.81 -58.23 -26.58
CA LYS A 32 -12.36 -57.36 -27.65
C LYS A 32 -13.34 -56.21 -27.32
N ARG A 33 -12.84 -54.97 -27.50
CA ARG A 33 -13.22 -54.14 -28.68
C ARG A 33 -12.12 -53.13 -29.05
N ARG A 34 -12.22 -52.54 -30.25
CA ARG A 34 -11.15 -51.72 -30.89
C ARG A 34 -10.93 -50.38 -30.18
N ARG A 35 -9.66 -49.95 -30.13
CA ARG A 35 -9.28 -48.53 -30.03
C ARG A 35 -9.20 -47.91 -31.43
N LEU A 36 -9.45 -46.60 -31.52
CA LEU A 36 -8.85 -45.71 -32.51
C LEU A 36 -7.68 -44.98 -31.84
N ASN A 37 -6.79 -44.38 -32.63
CA ASN A 37 -5.66 -43.62 -32.08
C ASN A 37 -6.13 -42.21 -31.70
N ASP A 38 -5.98 -41.84 -30.44
CA ASP A 38 -5.70 -40.44 -30.09
C ASP A 38 -4.22 -40.15 -30.42
N ASN A 39 -3.94 -38.92 -30.80
CA ASN A 39 -2.60 -38.44 -31.14
C ASN A 39 -2.00 -37.67 -29.96
N ASP A 40 -0.70 -37.82 -29.69
CA ASP A 40 -0.06 -37.24 -28.51
C ASP A 40 -0.23 -35.71 -28.43
N GLY A 41 -0.83 -35.24 -27.34
CA GLY A 41 -0.92 -33.83 -26.97
C GLY A 41 -0.03 -33.56 -25.76
N ASP A 42 0.99 -32.73 -25.93
CA ASP A 42 2.00 -32.49 -24.89
C ASP A 42 1.39 -31.78 -23.67
N HIS A 43 1.62 -32.33 -22.47
CA HIS A 43 1.02 -31.84 -21.22
C HIS A 43 1.98 -30.89 -20.51
N ASP A 44 2.00 -29.64 -20.98
CA ASP A 44 2.65 -28.54 -20.29
C ASP A 44 1.93 -28.26 -18.95
N ASN A 45 2.53 -28.75 -17.87
CA ASN A 45 1.98 -28.68 -16.52
C ASN A 45 2.23 -27.28 -15.91
N ASP A 46 1.41 -26.27 -16.25
CA ASP A 46 1.37 -25.03 -15.46
C ASP A 46 0.68 -25.24 -14.11
N ALA A 47 1.38 -25.96 -13.22
CA ALA A 47 0.97 -26.10 -11.84
C ALA A 47 0.98 -24.72 -11.16
N THR A 48 -0.19 -24.32 -10.66
CA THR A 48 -0.45 -23.05 -9.96
C THR A 48 0.11 -23.04 -8.53
N ASN A 49 1.39 -23.42 -8.38
CA ASN A 49 2.13 -23.43 -7.13
C ASN A 49 2.36 -22.00 -6.61
N ASN A 50 1.36 -21.49 -5.90
CA ASN A 50 1.43 -20.25 -5.14
C ASN A 50 2.44 -20.41 -4.00
N ALA A 51 3.60 -19.78 -4.13
CA ALA A 51 4.65 -19.81 -3.10
C ALA A 51 4.33 -18.88 -1.91
N ASP A 52 3.16 -19.04 -1.28
CA ASP A 52 2.93 -18.64 0.12
C ASP A 52 1.68 -19.30 0.77
N GLU A 53 1.48 -20.61 0.59
CA GLU A 53 0.61 -21.41 1.49
C GLU A 53 0.90 -22.91 1.35
N ASN A 54 1.22 -23.60 2.46
CA ASN A 54 1.59 -25.02 2.46
C ASN A 54 0.38 -25.89 2.84
N VAL A 55 -0.67 -25.82 2.01
CA VAL A 55 -1.92 -26.58 2.15
C VAL A 55 -1.91 -27.73 1.14
N PRO A 56 -2.23 -28.97 1.53
CA PRO A 56 -2.38 -30.05 0.56
C PRO A 56 -3.57 -29.76 -0.35
N VAL A 57 -3.33 -29.72 -1.67
CA VAL A 57 -4.41 -29.65 -2.66
C VAL A 57 -5.20 -30.95 -2.58
N ILE A 58 -6.37 -30.88 -1.96
CA ILE A 58 -7.40 -31.91 -2.14
C ILE A 58 -7.93 -31.72 -3.56
N ASP A 59 -7.75 -32.75 -4.38
CA ASP A 59 -8.25 -32.77 -5.75
C ASP A 59 -9.78 -32.92 -5.72
N TYR A 60 -10.46 -31.79 -5.68
CA TYR A 60 -11.92 -31.72 -5.75
C TYR A 60 -12.35 -31.93 -7.21
N ASP A 61 -12.25 -33.19 -7.67
CA ASP A 61 -12.94 -33.68 -8.86
C ASP A 61 -14.46 -33.52 -8.64
N TYR A 62 -14.96 -32.34 -9.01
CA TYR A 62 -16.38 -32.03 -8.98
C TYR A 62 -17.03 -32.72 -10.17
N GLY A 63 -17.21 -34.04 -10.03
CA GLY A 63 -17.59 -34.98 -11.09
C GLY A 63 -18.66 -34.40 -12.01
N ALA A 64 -18.22 -33.90 -13.17
CA ALA A 64 -19.07 -33.14 -14.05
C ALA A 64 -20.16 -34.05 -14.62
N SER A 65 -21.40 -33.86 -14.16
CA SER A 65 -22.56 -34.50 -14.76
C SER A 65 -22.52 -34.30 -16.27
N ALA A 66 -22.71 -35.37 -17.04
CA ALA A 66 -22.56 -35.33 -18.50
C ALA A 66 -23.48 -34.30 -19.19
N ALA A 67 -24.51 -33.79 -18.50
CA ALA A 67 -25.32 -32.67 -18.94
C ALA A 67 -24.56 -31.33 -19.05
N ALA A 68 -23.53 -31.10 -18.22
CA ALA A 68 -22.75 -29.85 -18.23
C ALA A 68 -21.71 -29.77 -19.36
N ALA A 69 -21.33 -30.91 -19.94
CA ALA A 69 -20.42 -30.95 -21.10
C ALA A 69 -21.07 -30.45 -22.40
N ALA A 70 -22.39 -30.30 -22.44
CA ALA A 70 -23.16 -29.91 -23.61
C ALA A 70 -23.23 -28.38 -23.85
N ALA A 71 -22.55 -27.57 -23.05
CA ALA A 71 -22.61 -26.10 -23.08
C ALA A 71 -21.24 -25.41 -22.94
N GLN A 72 -20.17 -26.02 -23.44
CA GLN A 72 -19.01 -25.23 -23.86
C GLN A 72 -19.44 -24.37 -25.07
N PRO A 73 -19.31 -23.04 -25.05
CA PRO A 73 -19.47 -22.26 -26.28
C PRO A 73 -18.46 -22.74 -27.32
N GLU A 74 -18.88 -22.90 -28.57
CA GLU A 74 -17.95 -23.29 -29.64
C GLU A 74 -16.86 -22.21 -29.75
N LYS A 75 -15.60 -22.62 -29.57
CA LYS A 75 -14.47 -21.70 -29.57
C LYS A 75 -14.28 -21.15 -30.98
N GLU A 76 -14.75 -19.92 -31.16
CA GLU A 76 -14.73 -19.21 -32.42
C GLU A 76 -13.30 -19.17 -33.00
N PHE A 77 -13.19 -19.61 -34.25
CA PHE A 77 -11.91 -19.86 -34.89
C PHE A 77 -11.68 -18.88 -36.03
N PHE A 78 -10.91 -17.83 -35.73
CA PHE A 78 -10.57 -16.74 -36.65
C PHE A 78 -9.61 -17.13 -37.81
N GLY A 79 -9.30 -18.42 -37.94
CA GLY A 79 -8.31 -18.95 -38.87
C GLY A 79 -6.87 -18.86 -38.34
N MET A 80 -5.97 -19.59 -39.00
CA MET A 80 -4.53 -19.45 -38.76
C MET A 80 -3.93 -18.29 -39.59
N LEU A 81 -2.78 -17.82 -39.13
CA LEU A 81 -1.78 -17.13 -39.96
C LEU A 81 -0.99 -18.18 -40.75
N SER A 82 -0.55 -17.85 -41.97
CA SER A 82 0.34 -18.72 -42.77
C SER A 82 1.71 -18.90 -42.09
N GLU A 83 2.51 -19.86 -42.54
CA GLU A 83 3.88 -20.02 -42.02
C GLU A 83 4.74 -18.78 -42.30
N GLU A 84 4.56 -18.16 -43.47
CA GLU A 84 5.23 -16.90 -43.87
C GLU A 84 4.79 -15.72 -42.98
N GLU A 85 3.49 -15.58 -42.72
CA GLU A 85 2.94 -14.56 -41.82
C GLU A 85 3.44 -14.75 -40.37
N GLN A 86 3.46 -15.99 -39.86
CA GLN A 86 3.92 -16.29 -38.51
C GLN A 86 5.42 -16.03 -38.33
N GLU A 87 6.24 -16.28 -39.35
CA GLU A 87 7.68 -15.98 -39.30
C GLU A 87 7.94 -14.48 -39.41
N TYR A 88 7.21 -13.78 -40.29
CA TYR A 88 7.23 -12.31 -40.38
C TYR A 88 6.90 -11.68 -39.03
N PHE A 89 5.72 -11.97 -38.47
CA PHE A 89 5.29 -11.36 -37.20
C PHE A 89 6.17 -11.76 -36.01
N ARG A 90 6.79 -12.95 -36.01
CA ARG A 90 7.81 -13.28 -34.98
C ARG A 90 9.08 -12.44 -35.15
N SER A 91 9.57 -12.26 -36.37
CA SER A 91 10.75 -11.43 -36.64
C SER A 91 10.51 -9.95 -36.28
N VAL A 92 9.27 -9.48 -36.45
CA VAL A 92 8.82 -8.15 -36.00
C VAL A 92 8.84 -8.06 -34.47
N ASP A 93 8.36 -9.09 -33.75
CA ASP A 93 8.35 -9.12 -32.28
C ASP A 93 9.77 -9.17 -31.69
N GLU A 94 10.71 -9.83 -32.36
CA GLU A 94 12.13 -9.83 -31.98
C GLU A 94 12.79 -8.47 -32.23
N GLN A 95 12.56 -7.85 -33.40
CA GLN A 95 13.09 -6.51 -33.73
C GLN A 95 12.53 -5.42 -32.79
N LEU A 96 11.24 -5.50 -32.42
CA LEU A 96 10.59 -4.61 -31.47
C LEU A 96 10.88 -4.93 -29.97
N ASP A 97 11.64 -5.99 -29.66
CA ASP A 97 12.24 -6.17 -28.32
C ASP A 97 13.67 -5.63 -28.24
N ILE A 98 14.41 -5.72 -29.36
CA ILE A 98 15.83 -5.32 -29.46
C ILE A 98 15.98 -3.78 -29.58
N ASP A 99 15.08 -3.11 -30.30
CA ASP A 99 15.05 -1.64 -30.51
C ASP A 99 16.31 -1.02 -31.16
N ASP A 100 17.03 -1.77 -31.99
CA ASP A 100 18.22 -1.30 -32.74
C ASP A 100 17.81 -0.45 -33.99
N PHE A 101 16.91 0.51 -33.78
CA PHE A 101 16.44 1.43 -34.83
C PHE A 101 17.36 2.66 -34.95
N PRO A 102 17.75 3.09 -36.17
CA PRO A 102 18.66 4.24 -36.34
C PRO A 102 18.10 5.57 -35.83
N SER A 103 16.78 5.75 -35.87
CA SER A 103 16.09 6.94 -35.36
C SER A 103 14.67 6.64 -34.89
N HIS A 104 14.06 7.63 -34.23
CA HIS A 104 12.65 7.56 -33.82
C HIS A 104 11.69 7.53 -35.03
N GLU A 105 12.04 8.26 -36.10
CA GLU A 105 11.23 8.38 -37.32
C GLU A 105 11.25 7.06 -38.10
N ASP A 106 12.42 6.41 -38.24
CA ASP A 106 12.54 5.07 -38.85
C ASP A 106 11.66 4.04 -38.13
N ARG A 107 11.64 4.07 -36.79
CA ARG A 107 10.79 3.18 -35.99
C ARG A 107 9.30 3.48 -36.15
N GLN A 108 8.90 4.74 -36.30
CA GLN A 108 7.51 5.10 -36.59
C GLN A 108 7.06 4.64 -37.98
N LEU A 109 7.92 4.81 -39.00
CA LEU A 109 7.68 4.31 -40.36
C LEU A 109 7.59 2.77 -40.40
N TYR A 110 8.49 2.08 -39.68
CA TYR A 110 8.45 0.63 -39.52
C TYR A 110 7.16 0.17 -38.84
N LEU A 111 6.78 0.76 -37.70
CA LEU A 111 5.53 0.45 -37.00
C LEU A 111 4.30 0.71 -37.87
N ALA A 112 4.26 1.79 -38.65
CA ALA A 112 3.18 2.05 -39.59
C ALA A 112 3.04 0.89 -40.61
N SER A 113 4.14 0.40 -41.19
CA SER A 113 4.11 -0.74 -42.11
C SER A 113 3.64 -2.05 -41.44
N VAL A 114 4.01 -2.27 -40.17
CA VAL A 114 3.54 -3.41 -39.37
C VAL A 114 2.03 -3.31 -39.09
N PHE A 115 1.51 -2.13 -38.78
CA PHE A 115 0.07 -1.91 -38.61
C PHE A 115 -0.71 -2.13 -39.91
N THR A 116 -0.18 -1.75 -41.07
CA THR A 116 -0.78 -2.06 -42.38
C THR A 116 -0.81 -3.57 -42.64
N GLU A 117 0.28 -4.29 -42.39
CA GLU A 117 0.36 -5.74 -42.63
C GLU A 117 -0.49 -6.55 -41.62
N ALA A 118 -0.73 -6.00 -40.42
CA ALA A 118 -1.63 -6.57 -39.41
C ALA A 118 -3.13 -6.35 -39.69
N GLN A 119 -3.49 -5.48 -40.64
CA GLN A 119 -4.87 -5.08 -40.90
C GLN A 119 -5.72 -6.24 -41.43
N GLY A 120 -6.85 -6.52 -40.77
CA GLY A 120 -7.70 -7.69 -41.05
C GLY A 120 -7.12 -9.03 -40.56
N LYS A 121 -6.05 -8.99 -39.75
CA LYS A 121 -5.37 -10.16 -39.15
C LYS A 121 -5.34 -10.08 -37.62
N GLU A 122 -5.92 -9.05 -37.01
CA GLU A 122 -5.82 -8.67 -35.60
C GLU A 122 -6.32 -9.79 -34.67
N LEU A 123 -7.49 -10.37 -34.98
CA LEU A 123 -8.08 -11.50 -34.25
C LEU A 123 -7.19 -12.75 -34.31
N LYS A 124 -6.53 -13.01 -35.46
CA LYS A 124 -5.58 -14.13 -35.62
C LYS A 124 -4.30 -13.89 -34.83
N LEU A 125 -3.78 -12.67 -34.84
CA LEU A 125 -2.61 -12.24 -34.08
C LEU A 125 -2.85 -12.40 -32.58
N ALA A 126 -3.96 -11.87 -32.06
CA ALA A 126 -4.35 -11.99 -30.65
C ALA A 126 -4.57 -13.44 -30.20
N CYS A 127 -5.11 -14.30 -31.08
CA CYS A 127 -5.31 -15.73 -30.79
C CYS A 127 -4.07 -16.61 -31.11
N SER A 128 -2.98 -16.06 -31.62
CA SER A 128 -1.77 -16.82 -31.93
C SER A 128 -0.87 -17.04 -30.71
N GLN A 129 -0.37 -18.26 -30.53
CA GLN A 129 0.63 -18.59 -29.50
C GLN A 129 1.96 -17.86 -29.72
N SER A 130 2.32 -17.59 -30.97
CA SER A 130 3.58 -16.91 -31.33
C SER A 130 3.43 -15.40 -31.42
N CYS A 131 2.24 -14.89 -31.77
CA CYS A 131 2.06 -13.47 -32.15
C CYS A 131 1.19 -12.65 -31.18
N SER A 132 0.59 -13.25 -30.16
CA SER A 132 -0.17 -12.51 -29.12
C SER A 132 0.71 -11.55 -28.30
N ARG A 133 2.00 -11.91 -28.12
CA ARG A 133 3.01 -11.02 -27.50
C ARG A 133 3.25 -9.76 -28.35
N LEU A 134 3.35 -9.93 -29.67
CA LEU A 134 3.39 -8.80 -30.60
C LEU A 134 2.12 -7.96 -30.50
N MET A 135 0.93 -8.58 -30.42
CA MET A 135 -0.32 -7.83 -30.27
C MET A 135 -0.34 -7.00 -28.97
N GLU A 136 0.04 -7.58 -27.82
CA GLU A 136 0.21 -6.82 -26.57
C GLU A 136 1.24 -5.67 -26.73
N ARG A 137 2.36 -5.91 -27.42
CA ARG A 137 3.41 -4.89 -27.67
C ARG A 137 2.94 -3.79 -28.63
N LEU A 138 2.19 -4.11 -29.69
CA LEU A 138 1.59 -3.15 -30.60
C LEU A 138 0.57 -2.27 -29.86
N ILE A 139 -0.28 -2.86 -29.02
CA ILE A 139 -1.24 -2.10 -28.18
C ILE A 139 -0.53 -1.10 -27.25
N LEU A 140 0.65 -1.45 -26.70
CA LEU A 140 1.47 -0.53 -25.91
C LEU A 140 2.04 0.66 -26.74
N MET A 141 2.19 0.50 -28.05
CA MET A 141 2.70 1.52 -28.97
C MET A 141 1.60 2.27 -29.74
N SER A 142 0.38 1.73 -29.79
CA SER A 142 -0.76 2.32 -30.49
C SER A 142 -1.15 3.69 -29.93
N ASN A 143 -1.44 4.64 -30.82
CA ASN A 143 -2.11 5.90 -30.50
C ASN A 143 -3.60 5.69 -30.18
N THR A 144 -4.29 6.77 -29.79
CA THR A 144 -5.72 6.74 -29.43
C THR A 144 -6.61 6.24 -30.58
N ARG A 145 -6.41 6.73 -31.81
CA ARG A 145 -7.17 6.34 -33.02
C ARG A 145 -7.01 4.84 -33.30
N GLN A 146 -5.79 4.30 -33.20
CA GLN A 146 -5.47 2.88 -33.36
C GLN A 146 -6.09 2.02 -32.25
N LYS A 147 -6.03 2.46 -30.99
CA LYS A 147 -6.70 1.75 -29.86
C LYS A 147 -8.21 1.65 -30.07
N LYS A 148 -8.86 2.73 -30.51
CA LYS A 148 -10.30 2.72 -30.86
C LYS A 148 -10.62 1.74 -31.99
N LYS A 149 -9.86 1.77 -33.09
CA LYS A 149 -10.06 0.81 -34.19
C LYS A 149 -9.86 -0.65 -33.73
N LEU A 150 -8.95 -0.93 -32.79
CA LEU A 150 -8.80 -2.28 -32.22
C LEU A 150 -10.00 -2.72 -31.37
N PHE A 151 -10.70 -1.83 -30.67
CA PHE A 151 -12.00 -2.18 -30.07
C PHE A 151 -13.04 -2.54 -31.14
N GLU A 152 -13.10 -1.79 -32.24
CA GLU A 152 -14.04 -2.05 -33.34
C GLU A 152 -13.76 -3.38 -34.05
N GLN A 153 -12.48 -3.76 -34.24
CA GLN A 153 -12.11 -5.09 -34.80
C GLN A 153 -12.34 -6.26 -33.82
N PHE A 154 -12.45 -6.01 -32.51
CA PHE A 154 -12.71 -7.04 -31.50
C PHE A 154 -14.20 -7.12 -31.09
N ALA A 155 -15.02 -6.14 -31.49
CA ALA A 155 -16.45 -6.09 -31.17
C ALA A 155 -17.23 -7.26 -31.80
N GLY A 156 -18.11 -7.88 -31.01
CA GLY A 156 -18.80 -9.12 -31.37
C GLY A 156 -18.01 -10.39 -31.06
N HIS A 157 -16.74 -10.25 -30.66
CA HIS A 157 -15.82 -11.37 -30.39
C HIS A 157 -15.19 -11.31 -29.00
N PHE A 158 -15.37 -10.22 -28.22
CA PHE A 158 -14.76 -10.06 -26.90
C PHE A 158 -15.07 -11.22 -25.96
N LEU A 159 -16.29 -11.75 -25.95
CA LEU A 159 -16.68 -12.92 -25.16
C LEU A 159 -15.74 -14.12 -25.40
N ASN A 160 -15.38 -14.38 -26.66
CA ASN A 160 -14.48 -15.46 -27.03
C ASN A 160 -13.02 -15.11 -26.74
N LEU A 161 -12.61 -13.86 -27.00
CA LEU A 161 -11.25 -13.38 -26.76
C LEU A 161 -10.88 -13.38 -25.26
N ILE A 162 -11.77 -12.95 -24.35
CA ILE A 162 -11.48 -12.94 -22.91
C ILE A 162 -11.41 -14.33 -22.27
N GLN A 163 -12.06 -15.33 -22.89
CA GLN A 163 -11.94 -16.74 -22.50
C GLN A 163 -10.74 -17.44 -23.16
N HIS A 164 -10.02 -16.77 -24.07
CA HIS A 164 -8.94 -17.39 -24.81
C HIS A 164 -7.58 -17.24 -24.13
N ARG A 165 -6.79 -18.33 -24.11
CA ARG A 165 -5.51 -18.46 -23.37
C ARG A 165 -4.40 -17.47 -23.74
N PHE A 166 -4.59 -16.69 -24.81
CA PHE A 166 -3.63 -15.67 -25.26
C PHE A 166 -4.32 -14.31 -25.46
N ALA A 167 -5.45 -14.29 -26.17
CA ALA A 167 -6.17 -13.04 -26.47
C ALA A 167 -6.73 -12.36 -25.21
N SER A 168 -6.99 -13.10 -24.12
CA SER A 168 -7.37 -12.52 -22.83
C SER A 168 -6.33 -11.52 -22.31
N HIS A 169 -5.04 -11.76 -22.51
CA HIS A 169 -3.97 -10.82 -22.17
C HIS A 169 -3.89 -9.65 -23.17
N CYS A 170 -4.20 -9.87 -24.46
CA CYS A 170 -4.37 -8.78 -25.42
C CYS A 170 -5.53 -7.85 -24.98
N CYS A 171 -6.64 -8.41 -24.51
CA CYS A 171 -7.77 -7.66 -23.93
C CYS A 171 -7.37 -6.95 -22.62
N GLU A 172 -6.71 -7.62 -21.66
CA GLU A 172 -6.15 -6.96 -20.45
C GLU A 172 -5.37 -5.70 -20.85
N THR A 173 -4.45 -5.84 -21.80
CA THR A 173 -3.53 -4.78 -22.21
C THR A 173 -4.24 -3.68 -23.00
N LEU A 174 -5.20 -4.01 -23.89
CA LEU A 174 -6.04 -3.03 -24.59
C LEU A 174 -6.86 -2.19 -23.61
N PHE A 175 -7.51 -2.83 -22.64
CA PHE A 175 -8.33 -2.15 -21.65
C PHE A 175 -7.47 -1.28 -20.71
N LEU A 176 -6.36 -1.81 -20.19
CA LEU A 176 -5.46 -1.04 -19.31
C LEU A 176 -4.85 0.18 -20.01
N GLN A 177 -4.44 0.05 -21.28
CA GLN A 177 -3.87 1.15 -22.06
C GLN A 177 -4.91 2.17 -22.57
N SER A 178 -6.19 1.81 -22.55
CA SER A 178 -7.29 2.69 -22.99
C SER A 178 -8.04 3.34 -21.82
N ALA A 179 -7.86 2.84 -20.59
CA ALA A 179 -8.45 3.43 -19.39
C ALA A 179 -8.06 4.91 -19.13
N PRO A 180 -6.82 5.38 -19.40
CA PRO A 180 -6.49 6.81 -19.28
C PRO A 180 -7.22 7.69 -20.29
N ILE A 181 -7.47 7.17 -21.51
CA ILE A 181 -8.13 7.89 -22.61
C ILE A 181 -9.55 8.30 -22.21
N VAL A 182 -10.29 7.43 -21.49
CA VAL A 182 -11.61 7.77 -20.94
C VAL A 182 -11.54 8.98 -20.00
N THR A 183 -10.48 9.08 -19.18
CA THR A 183 -10.29 10.21 -18.27
C THR A 183 -9.92 11.49 -19.01
N GLN A 184 -9.18 11.39 -20.12
CA GLN A 184 -8.82 12.52 -20.99
C GLN A 184 -10.02 13.07 -21.78
N GLU A 185 -10.81 12.17 -22.38
CA GLU A 185 -12.04 12.53 -23.11
C GLU A 185 -13.10 13.14 -22.18
N LEU A 186 -13.16 12.71 -20.92
CA LEU A 186 -14.03 13.30 -19.89
C LEU A 186 -13.64 14.76 -19.54
N SER A 187 -12.39 15.17 -19.76
CA SER A 187 -11.98 16.59 -19.70
C SER A 187 -12.22 17.36 -21.01
N GLY A 188 -12.72 16.71 -22.07
CA GLY A 188 -12.97 17.31 -23.38
C GLY A 188 -11.75 17.37 -24.30
N GLU A 189 -10.62 16.77 -23.92
CA GLU A 189 -9.46 16.56 -24.80
C GLU A 189 -9.71 15.35 -25.70
N ARG A 190 -9.42 15.46 -27.00
CA ARG A 190 -9.69 14.39 -27.97
C ARG A 190 -8.61 14.30 -29.04
N ASP A 191 -7.78 13.26 -28.93
CA ASP A 191 -6.58 13.01 -29.73
C ASP A 191 -6.75 11.81 -30.68
N ASP A 192 -7.90 11.72 -31.36
CA ASP A 192 -8.22 10.63 -32.29
C ASP A 192 -8.51 11.10 -33.73
N GLN A 193 -8.20 12.35 -34.04
CA GLN A 193 -8.37 12.93 -35.37
C GLN A 193 -7.49 12.22 -36.42
N PRO A 194 -7.92 12.14 -37.68
CA PRO A 194 -7.09 11.59 -38.75
C PRO A 194 -5.83 12.44 -38.95
N MET A 195 -4.73 11.79 -39.35
CA MET A 195 -3.48 12.48 -39.66
C MET A 195 -3.57 13.21 -41.01
N GLU A 196 -2.81 14.29 -41.22
CA GLU A 196 -2.82 15.05 -42.49
C GLU A 196 -2.43 14.16 -43.68
N GLY A 197 -3.44 13.68 -44.42
CA GLY A 197 -3.29 12.77 -45.56
C GLY A 197 -4.15 11.50 -45.51
N GLU A 198 -4.78 11.16 -44.38
CA GLU A 198 -5.79 10.11 -44.33
C GLU A 198 -7.12 10.55 -44.98
N GLU A 199 -7.93 9.62 -45.50
CA GLU A 199 -9.19 9.96 -46.17
C GLU A 199 -10.24 10.51 -45.20
N ALA A 200 -10.75 11.71 -45.50
CA ALA A 200 -11.61 12.50 -44.62
C ALA A 200 -13.06 11.97 -44.45
N ASP A 201 -13.43 10.88 -45.14
CA ASP A 201 -14.77 10.27 -45.10
C ASP A 201 -14.89 9.13 -44.05
N GLU A 202 -13.84 8.79 -43.31
CA GLU A 202 -13.99 7.92 -42.13
C GLU A 202 -14.88 8.61 -41.07
N LYS A 203 -15.98 7.93 -40.69
CA LYS A 203 -16.89 8.41 -39.63
C LYS A 203 -16.11 8.71 -38.34
N PRO A 204 -16.53 9.72 -37.55
CA PRO A 204 -15.94 9.97 -36.24
C PRO A 204 -16.09 8.73 -35.35
N LEU A 205 -14.97 8.24 -34.82
CA LEU A 205 -14.94 7.05 -33.97
C LEU A 205 -15.76 7.29 -32.68
N PRO A 206 -16.32 6.23 -32.06
CA PRO A 206 -17.00 6.33 -30.77
C PRO A 206 -16.13 6.94 -29.67
N TYR A 207 -16.74 7.40 -28.58
CA TYR A 207 -15.97 7.74 -27.38
C TYR A 207 -15.41 6.47 -26.73
N MET A 208 -14.26 6.56 -26.04
CA MET A 208 -13.69 5.42 -25.34
C MET A 208 -14.62 4.93 -24.21
N GLU A 209 -15.37 5.84 -23.58
CA GLU A 209 -16.49 5.49 -22.69
C GLU A 209 -17.49 4.55 -23.36
N GLU A 210 -17.92 4.88 -24.58
CA GLU A 210 -18.91 4.14 -25.36
C GLU A 210 -18.38 2.75 -25.76
N LEU A 211 -17.11 2.66 -26.20
CA LEU A 211 -16.46 1.38 -26.52
C LEU A 211 -16.40 0.45 -25.31
N PHE A 212 -16.05 0.95 -24.13
CA PHE A 212 -16.06 0.16 -22.89
C PHE A 212 -17.47 -0.32 -22.50
N LEU A 213 -18.52 0.47 -22.77
CA LEU A 213 -19.91 0.07 -22.49
C LEU A 213 -20.40 -0.97 -23.50
N LEU A 214 -20.12 -0.80 -24.80
CA LEU A 214 -20.47 -1.76 -25.84
C LEU A 214 -19.83 -3.15 -25.60
N THR A 215 -18.59 -3.20 -25.11
CA THR A 215 -17.98 -4.48 -24.69
C THR A 215 -18.67 -5.09 -23.47
N LEU A 216 -19.24 -4.31 -22.55
CA LEU A 216 -19.99 -4.86 -21.41
C LEU A 216 -21.35 -5.42 -21.84
N ASP A 217 -22.04 -4.75 -22.76
CA ASP A 217 -23.31 -5.22 -23.33
C ASP A 217 -23.12 -6.58 -24.06
N GLU A 218 -21.97 -6.80 -24.71
CA GLU A 218 -21.62 -8.09 -25.33
C GLU A 218 -21.44 -9.23 -24.31
N LEU A 219 -21.03 -8.90 -23.07
CA LEU A 219 -20.80 -9.86 -21.98
C LEU A 219 -22.03 -10.08 -21.09
N GLU A 220 -23.15 -9.40 -21.37
CA GLU A 220 -24.37 -9.48 -20.58
C GLU A 220 -24.96 -10.91 -20.55
N GLY A 221 -25.57 -11.28 -19.42
CA GLY A 221 -26.12 -12.61 -19.18
C GLY A 221 -25.06 -13.69 -18.89
N GLN A 222 -23.80 -13.52 -19.28
CA GLN A 222 -22.72 -14.52 -19.08
C GLN A 222 -21.78 -14.20 -17.92
N LEU A 223 -21.83 -12.98 -17.38
CA LEU A 223 -20.97 -12.48 -16.29
C LEU A 223 -20.79 -13.47 -15.13
N GLY A 224 -21.86 -14.14 -14.69
CA GLY A 224 -21.82 -15.10 -13.57
C GLY A 224 -20.91 -16.31 -13.81
N PHE A 225 -20.82 -16.78 -15.06
CA PHE A 225 -19.92 -17.88 -15.47
C PHE A 225 -18.49 -17.37 -15.68
N LEU A 226 -18.33 -16.21 -16.31
CA LEU A 226 -17.03 -15.61 -16.61
C LEU A 226 -16.21 -15.28 -15.34
N LEU A 227 -16.84 -15.14 -14.17
CA LEU A 227 -16.17 -15.01 -12.87
C LEU A 227 -15.41 -16.27 -12.42
N THR A 228 -15.80 -17.47 -12.87
CA THR A 228 -15.14 -18.73 -12.52
C THR A 228 -14.20 -19.24 -13.61
N ASP A 229 -14.35 -18.80 -14.86
CA ASP A 229 -13.39 -19.13 -15.93
C ASP A 229 -11.97 -18.63 -15.62
N ARG A 230 -10.99 -19.48 -15.98
CA ARG A 230 -9.57 -19.32 -15.66
C ARG A 230 -8.91 -18.12 -16.36
N PHE A 231 -9.46 -17.64 -17.49
CA PHE A 231 -8.95 -16.51 -18.23
C PHE A 231 -9.86 -15.28 -18.04
N ALA A 232 -11.16 -15.41 -18.31
CA ALA A 232 -12.09 -14.28 -18.32
C ALA A 232 -12.22 -13.58 -16.95
N SER A 233 -12.06 -14.32 -15.84
CA SER A 233 -12.06 -13.75 -14.49
C SER A 233 -10.97 -12.68 -14.29
N HIS A 234 -9.82 -12.81 -14.96
CA HIS A 234 -8.76 -11.79 -14.92
C HIS A 234 -9.21 -10.53 -15.66
N THR A 235 -9.79 -10.68 -16.85
CA THR A 235 -10.26 -9.56 -17.66
C THR A 235 -11.47 -8.85 -17.05
N LEU A 236 -12.40 -9.57 -16.42
CA LEU A 236 -13.50 -8.96 -15.65
C LEU A 236 -13.00 -8.16 -14.43
N ARG A 237 -11.93 -8.63 -13.76
CA ARG A 237 -11.28 -7.85 -12.69
C ARG A 237 -10.66 -6.57 -13.26
N VAL A 238 -10.05 -6.60 -14.44
CA VAL A 238 -9.57 -5.40 -15.15
C VAL A 238 -10.72 -4.43 -15.45
N PHE A 239 -11.83 -4.90 -16.02
CA PHE A 239 -13.03 -4.07 -16.23
C PHE A 239 -13.50 -3.38 -14.94
N LEU A 240 -13.76 -4.15 -13.87
CA LEU A 240 -14.24 -3.60 -12.60
C LEU A 240 -13.26 -2.58 -11.97
N ILE A 241 -11.95 -2.76 -12.16
CA ILE A 241 -10.91 -1.80 -11.76
C ILE A 241 -10.94 -0.52 -12.61
N ILE A 242 -11.15 -0.63 -13.92
CA ILE A 242 -11.23 0.50 -14.84
C ILE A 242 -12.49 1.33 -14.61
N LEU A 243 -13.65 0.67 -14.52
CA LEU A 243 -14.97 1.29 -14.31
C LEU A 243 -15.05 2.04 -12.98
N SER A 244 -14.40 1.53 -11.94
CA SER A 244 -14.33 2.18 -10.62
C SER A 244 -13.25 3.26 -10.50
N GLY A 245 -12.58 3.62 -11.60
CA GLY A 245 -11.53 4.65 -11.61
C GLY A 245 -10.28 4.30 -10.80
N ARG A 246 -10.08 3.01 -10.47
CA ARG A 246 -9.02 2.60 -9.54
C ARG A 246 -7.61 2.82 -10.13
N PRO A 247 -6.61 3.11 -9.27
CA PRO A 247 -5.22 3.21 -9.67
C PRO A 247 -4.72 1.86 -10.22
N LEU A 248 -4.24 1.84 -11.47
CA LEU A 248 -3.83 0.61 -12.15
C LEU A 248 -2.48 0.09 -11.64
N GLU A 249 -1.57 1.01 -11.32
CA GLU A 249 -0.16 0.71 -11.04
C GLU A 249 0.10 0.27 -9.59
N GLN A 250 -0.89 0.40 -8.69
CA GLN A 250 -0.78 0.07 -7.27
C GLN A 250 -0.63 -1.44 -7.00
N SER A 251 0.14 -1.78 -5.95
CA SER A 251 0.47 -3.18 -5.62
C SER A 251 -0.74 -4.04 -5.21
N ALA A 252 -1.81 -3.45 -4.67
CA ALA A 252 -3.05 -4.17 -4.39
C ALA A 252 -3.77 -4.53 -5.70
N THR A 253 -3.97 -3.53 -6.56
CA THR A 253 -4.55 -3.67 -7.90
C THR A 253 -3.82 -4.72 -8.73
N LYS A 254 -2.48 -4.65 -8.79
CA LYS A 254 -1.65 -5.63 -9.52
C LYS A 254 -1.78 -7.07 -9.01
N SER A 255 -1.99 -7.26 -7.70
CA SER A 255 -2.23 -8.58 -7.13
C SER A 255 -3.66 -9.11 -7.37
N LEU A 256 -4.59 -8.24 -7.79
CA LEU A 256 -5.93 -8.63 -8.25
C LEU A 256 -5.95 -8.87 -9.76
N ILE A 257 -5.18 -8.10 -10.55
CA ILE A 257 -5.12 -8.25 -12.01
C ILE A 257 -4.27 -9.45 -12.44
N HIS A 258 -2.98 -9.49 -12.10
CA HIS A 258 -2.05 -10.45 -12.71
C HIS A 258 -1.72 -11.63 -11.80
N SER A 259 -1.40 -12.78 -12.40
CA SER A 259 -0.77 -13.88 -11.67
C SER A 259 0.64 -13.48 -11.21
N LYS A 260 1.13 -14.07 -10.11
CA LYS A 260 2.51 -13.86 -9.62
C LYS A 260 3.62 -14.27 -10.61
N LYS A 261 3.25 -14.93 -11.73
CA LYS A 261 4.14 -15.37 -12.80
C LYS A 261 4.09 -14.50 -14.08
N LYS A 262 3.18 -13.51 -14.24
CA LYS A 262 3.04 -12.79 -15.53
C LYS A 262 4.36 -12.14 -15.93
N GLU A 263 4.90 -12.58 -17.07
CA GLU A 263 6.08 -12.01 -17.71
C GLU A 263 5.75 -10.57 -18.14
N LYS A 264 6.68 -9.65 -17.91
CA LYS A 264 6.45 -8.23 -18.21
C LYS A 264 6.98 -7.90 -19.59
N ILE A 265 6.08 -7.81 -20.56
CA ILE A 265 6.36 -7.09 -21.81
C ILE A 265 6.71 -5.65 -21.43
N ALA A 266 7.87 -5.20 -21.87
CA ALA A 266 8.37 -3.85 -21.62
C ALA A 266 8.65 -3.18 -22.97
N THR A 267 8.42 -1.87 -23.02
CA THR A 267 8.75 -1.01 -24.15
C THR A 267 9.70 0.09 -23.65
N PRO A 268 11.02 -0.17 -23.56
CA PRO A 268 12.01 0.67 -22.88
C PRO A 268 12.01 2.19 -23.17
N TRP A 269 11.40 2.63 -24.26
CA TRP A 269 11.33 4.02 -24.74
C TRP A 269 9.97 4.70 -24.56
N VAL A 270 8.90 3.99 -24.22
CA VAL A 270 7.61 4.64 -23.92
C VAL A 270 7.77 5.38 -22.59
N PRO A 271 7.75 6.72 -22.56
CA PRO A 271 7.98 7.45 -21.33
C PRO A 271 6.82 7.19 -20.36
N ARG A 272 7.14 6.86 -19.11
CA ARG A 272 6.15 6.80 -18.01
C ARG A 272 5.80 8.21 -17.51
N GLU A 273 5.42 9.09 -18.42
CA GLU A 273 5.11 10.50 -18.18
C GLU A 273 3.67 10.69 -17.63
N SER A 274 3.23 9.73 -16.81
CA SER A 274 1.91 9.64 -16.18
C SER A 274 1.92 9.00 -14.78
N ASP A 275 3.09 8.88 -14.13
CA ASP A 275 3.27 8.22 -12.81
C ASP A 275 2.38 8.84 -11.69
N GLU A 276 1.97 10.12 -11.81
CA GLU A 276 1.00 10.76 -10.91
C GLU A 276 -0.48 10.37 -11.18
N LEU A 277 -0.85 10.07 -12.43
CA LEU A 277 -2.20 9.66 -12.84
C LEU A 277 -2.44 8.15 -12.65
N GLU A 278 -1.41 7.32 -12.80
CA GLU A 278 -1.51 5.86 -12.61
C GLU A 278 -1.64 5.45 -11.14
N THR A 279 -1.22 6.32 -10.21
CA THR A 279 -1.15 6.05 -8.77
C THR A 279 -2.32 6.61 -7.96
N GLN A 280 -3.10 7.54 -8.53
CA GLN A 280 -4.28 8.17 -7.92
C GLN A 280 -5.60 7.63 -8.47
N LEU A 281 -6.71 7.95 -7.79
CA LEU A 281 -8.06 7.63 -8.27
C LEU A 281 -8.36 8.50 -9.50
N ARG A 282 -8.54 7.86 -10.65
CA ARG A 282 -8.86 8.53 -11.92
C ARG A 282 -10.31 8.99 -11.92
N ALA A 283 -10.57 10.14 -12.53
CA ALA A 283 -11.95 10.53 -12.85
C ALA A 283 -12.52 9.58 -13.91
N VAL A 284 -13.77 9.15 -13.72
CA VAL A 284 -14.50 8.26 -14.62
C VAL A 284 -15.94 8.77 -14.80
N PRO A 285 -16.57 8.51 -15.96
CA PRO A 285 -17.96 8.89 -16.21
C PRO A 285 -18.95 8.25 -15.23
N SER A 286 -20.11 8.87 -15.06
CA SER A 286 -21.19 8.32 -14.21
C SER A 286 -21.76 7.00 -14.74
N SER A 287 -21.73 6.80 -16.06
CA SER A 287 -22.10 5.54 -16.73
C SER A 287 -21.30 4.34 -16.20
N PHE A 288 -19.98 4.50 -16.00
CA PHE A 288 -19.11 3.44 -15.47
C PHE A 288 -19.47 3.04 -14.03
N THR A 289 -19.95 4.01 -13.22
CA THR A 289 -20.46 3.72 -11.88
C THR A 289 -21.80 2.96 -11.93
N LEU A 290 -22.69 3.34 -12.86
CA LEU A 290 -23.95 2.63 -13.09
C LEU A 290 -23.71 1.20 -13.62
N ALA A 291 -22.78 1.04 -14.57
CA ALA A 291 -22.37 -0.26 -15.11
C ALA A 291 -21.76 -1.17 -14.03
N THR A 292 -20.91 -0.62 -13.15
CA THR A 292 -20.38 -1.36 -11.99
C THR A 292 -21.51 -1.89 -11.09
N ASN A 293 -22.50 -1.06 -10.78
CA ASN A 293 -23.66 -1.47 -9.99
C ASN A 293 -24.55 -2.48 -10.73
N LYS A 294 -24.74 -2.34 -12.04
CA LYS A 294 -25.46 -3.30 -12.89
C LYS A 294 -24.79 -4.67 -12.87
N ILE A 295 -23.48 -4.74 -13.14
CA ILE A 295 -22.68 -5.99 -13.09
C ILE A 295 -22.83 -6.70 -11.74
N ILE A 296 -22.75 -5.96 -10.63
CA ILE A 296 -22.92 -6.53 -9.28
C ILE A 296 -24.35 -7.03 -9.08
N SER A 297 -25.36 -6.26 -9.49
CA SER A 297 -26.78 -6.66 -9.40
C SER A 297 -27.09 -7.90 -10.22
N ASP A 298 -26.69 -7.95 -11.49
CA ASP A 298 -26.97 -9.03 -12.43
C ASP A 298 -26.32 -10.36 -11.98
N VAL A 299 -25.07 -10.30 -11.52
CA VAL A 299 -24.38 -11.47 -10.94
C VAL A 299 -25.06 -11.94 -9.65
N VAL A 300 -25.42 -11.02 -8.75
CA VAL A 300 -26.00 -11.36 -7.44
C VAL A 300 -27.44 -11.86 -7.55
N THR A 301 -28.22 -11.36 -8.51
CA THR A 301 -29.60 -11.83 -8.77
C THR A 301 -29.62 -13.15 -9.54
N GLY A 302 -28.60 -13.44 -10.35
CA GLY A 302 -28.43 -14.71 -11.06
C GLY A 302 -27.90 -15.87 -10.21
N MET A 303 -27.53 -15.67 -8.93
CA MET A 303 -26.93 -16.70 -8.06
C MET A 303 -27.76 -16.99 -6.82
N SER A 304 -27.89 -18.28 -6.46
CA SER A 304 -28.44 -18.67 -5.16
C SER A 304 -27.44 -18.41 -4.01
N PRO A 305 -27.92 -18.31 -2.76
CA PRO A 305 -27.06 -18.23 -1.57
C PRO A 305 -26.10 -19.42 -1.40
N THR A 306 -26.34 -20.55 -2.08
CA THR A 306 -25.44 -21.71 -2.09
C THR A 306 -24.31 -21.52 -3.09
N GLU A 307 -24.62 -21.10 -4.32
CA GLU A 307 -23.62 -20.80 -5.36
C GLU A 307 -22.70 -19.65 -4.94
N LEU A 308 -23.26 -18.62 -4.30
CA LEU A 308 -22.47 -17.50 -3.74
C LEU A 308 -21.49 -17.96 -2.64
N ARG A 309 -21.83 -19.01 -1.88
CA ARG A 309 -20.92 -19.63 -0.88
C ARG A 309 -19.84 -20.50 -1.53
N VAL A 310 -20.14 -21.18 -2.63
CA VAL A 310 -19.14 -21.90 -3.43
C VAL A 310 -18.19 -20.91 -4.10
N LEU A 311 -18.70 -19.82 -4.66
CA LEU A 311 -17.91 -18.74 -5.25
C LEU A 311 -16.98 -18.08 -4.21
N ALA A 312 -17.41 -17.99 -2.95
CA ALA A 312 -16.61 -17.48 -1.84
C ALA A 312 -15.37 -18.34 -1.50
N THR A 313 -15.33 -19.62 -1.85
CA THR A 313 -14.14 -20.49 -1.71
C THR A 313 -13.51 -20.90 -3.04
N HIS A 314 -14.11 -20.55 -4.18
CA HIS A 314 -13.58 -20.88 -5.51
C HIS A 314 -12.30 -20.08 -5.82
N PRO A 315 -11.15 -20.71 -6.15
CA PRO A 315 -9.86 -20.02 -6.29
C PRO A 315 -9.85 -18.93 -7.37
N THR A 316 -10.60 -19.13 -8.46
CA THR A 316 -10.72 -18.15 -9.55
C THR A 316 -11.80 -17.09 -9.30
N GLY A 317 -12.82 -17.43 -8.52
CA GLY A 317 -14.02 -16.61 -8.30
C GLY A 317 -13.91 -15.68 -7.11
N ASN A 318 -13.35 -16.16 -6.00
CA ASN A 318 -13.12 -15.40 -4.78
C ASN A 318 -12.37 -14.07 -5.00
N PRO A 319 -11.31 -13.97 -5.84
CA PRO A 319 -10.64 -12.70 -6.11
C PRO A 319 -11.53 -11.66 -6.81
N ALA A 320 -12.43 -12.10 -7.69
CA ALA A 320 -13.39 -11.22 -8.36
C ALA A 320 -14.53 -10.83 -7.41
N LEU A 321 -15.03 -11.79 -6.62
CA LEU A 321 -16.04 -11.57 -5.57
C LEU A 321 -15.54 -10.60 -4.47
N GLN A 322 -14.25 -10.66 -4.11
CA GLN A 322 -13.61 -9.69 -3.23
C GLN A 322 -13.66 -8.27 -3.80
N LEU A 323 -13.28 -8.10 -5.07
CA LEU A 323 -13.34 -6.81 -5.76
C LEU A 323 -14.77 -6.28 -5.85
N MET A 324 -15.73 -7.13 -6.25
CA MET A 324 -17.15 -6.79 -6.27
C MET A 324 -17.66 -6.35 -4.89
N LEU A 325 -17.30 -7.05 -3.80
CA LEU A 325 -17.70 -6.67 -2.45
C LEU A 325 -17.08 -5.34 -2.00
N GLU A 326 -15.84 -5.06 -2.40
CA GLU A 326 -15.21 -3.78 -2.13
C GLU A 326 -15.90 -2.63 -2.90
N LEU A 327 -16.35 -2.89 -4.13
CA LEU A 327 -17.07 -1.92 -4.97
C LEU A 327 -18.51 -1.70 -4.48
N ASP A 328 -19.26 -2.76 -4.19
CA ASP A 328 -20.61 -2.76 -3.60
C ASP A 328 -20.66 -1.88 -2.34
N ILE A 329 -19.67 -2.02 -1.45
CA ILE A 329 -19.56 -1.18 -0.26
C ILE A 329 -19.09 0.24 -0.62
N SER A 330 -18.01 0.40 -1.40
CA SER A 330 -17.37 1.72 -1.59
C SER A 330 -18.18 2.69 -2.45
N VAL A 331 -18.88 2.20 -3.48
CA VAL A 331 -19.81 3.02 -4.29
C VAL A 331 -21.00 3.46 -3.44
N ASN A 332 -21.73 2.50 -2.85
CA ASN A 332 -22.96 2.81 -2.11
C ASN A 332 -22.73 3.55 -0.79
N SER A 333 -21.54 3.43 -0.17
CA SER A 333 -21.20 4.18 1.05
C SER A 333 -21.27 5.71 0.89
N LYS A 334 -21.05 6.24 -0.32
CA LYS A 334 -21.05 7.68 -0.60
C LYS A 334 -22.46 8.27 -0.78
N ALA A 335 -23.45 7.45 -1.13
CA ALA A 335 -24.84 7.89 -1.28
C ALA A 335 -25.56 8.13 0.06
N GLY A 336 -25.05 7.55 1.17
CA GLY A 336 -25.73 7.46 2.46
C GLY A 336 -25.79 8.75 3.32
N THR A 337 -25.48 9.93 2.79
CA THR A 337 -25.50 11.19 3.58
C THR A 337 -26.90 11.77 3.83
N ALA A 338 -27.97 11.05 3.52
CA ALA A 338 -29.35 11.40 3.86
C ALA A 338 -30.09 10.20 4.47
N ASN A 339 -30.52 10.37 5.74
CA ASN A 339 -31.31 9.44 6.57
C ASN A 339 -30.63 8.12 6.99
N GLU A 340 -30.44 7.96 8.30
CA GLU A 340 -29.81 6.80 8.97
C GLU A 340 -30.58 5.47 8.88
N THR A 341 -31.73 5.45 8.20
CA THR A 341 -32.70 4.33 8.13
C THR A 341 -32.60 3.51 6.84
N THR A 342 -31.86 3.97 5.83
CA THR A 342 -31.80 3.36 4.49
C THR A 342 -30.38 2.90 4.08
N GLU A 343 -29.57 2.46 5.06
CA GLU A 343 -28.28 1.78 4.79
C GLU A 343 -28.45 0.37 4.14
N SER A 344 -29.69 -0.12 4.00
CA SER A 344 -30.01 -1.49 3.59
C SER A 344 -29.98 -1.76 2.09
N ASP A 345 -30.47 -0.84 1.25
CA ASP A 345 -30.90 -1.26 -0.09
C ASP A 345 -29.78 -1.23 -1.15
N GLY A 346 -28.73 -0.43 -0.95
CA GLY A 346 -27.68 -0.26 -1.96
C GLY A 346 -26.65 -1.40 -2.01
N MET A 347 -26.32 -2.03 -0.88
CA MET A 347 -25.20 -2.99 -0.79
C MET A 347 -25.67 -4.44 -1.01
N MET A 348 -26.17 -4.72 -2.22
CA MET A 348 -26.85 -5.99 -2.55
C MET A 348 -25.99 -7.22 -2.28
N LEU A 349 -24.70 -7.18 -2.63
CA LEU A 349 -23.79 -8.30 -2.43
C LEU A 349 -23.48 -8.51 -0.94
N LEU A 350 -23.21 -7.44 -0.20
CA LEU A 350 -22.95 -7.53 1.25
C LEU A 350 -24.10 -8.22 2.00
N TRP A 351 -25.35 -7.90 1.67
CA TRP A 351 -26.51 -8.44 2.38
C TRP A 351 -26.93 -9.83 1.93
N GLN A 352 -26.58 -10.27 0.71
CA GLN A 352 -26.70 -11.67 0.30
C GLN A 352 -25.62 -12.55 0.96
N LEU A 353 -24.40 -12.03 1.15
CA LEU A 353 -23.36 -12.70 1.95
C LEU A 353 -23.70 -12.75 3.44
N LEU A 354 -24.38 -11.74 3.98
CA LEU A 354 -24.78 -11.66 5.40
C LEU A 354 -26.28 -11.34 5.58
N PRO A 355 -27.19 -12.31 5.31
CA PRO A 355 -28.63 -12.12 5.46
C PRO A 355 -29.03 -11.71 6.88
N GLY A 356 -29.92 -10.72 7.01
CA GLY A 356 -30.32 -10.13 8.29
C GLY A 356 -29.26 -9.23 8.96
N GLY A 357 -28.10 -9.04 8.31
CA GLY A 357 -27.12 -8.01 8.62
C GLY A 357 -26.63 -7.98 10.07
N PRO A 358 -26.39 -6.79 10.67
CA PRO A 358 -25.82 -6.67 12.02
C PRO A 358 -26.67 -7.27 13.15
N SER A 359 -27.96 -7.56 12.90
CA SER A 359 -28.83 -8.18 13.90
C SER A 359 -28.75 -9.70 13.89
N ALA A 360 -28.66 -10.34 12.72
CA ALA A 360 -28.46 -11.79 12.60
C ALA A 360 -27.21 -12.24 13.36
N LEU A 361 -26.13 -11.45 13.28
CA LEU A 361 -24.85 -11.72 13.96
C LEU A 361 -24.92 -11.80 15.51
N LYS A 362 -26.07 -11.56 16.14
CA LYS A 362 -26.30 -11.78 17.58
C LYS A 362 -26.64 -13.25 17.90
N GLU A 363 -27.14 -13.98 16.92
CA GLU A 363 -27.56 -15.38 17.04
C GLU A 363 -26.52 -16.28 16.37
N SER A 364 -25.95 -17.22 17.13
CA SER A 364 -24.89 -18.12 16.65
C SER A 364 -25.34 -19.07 15.55
N THR A 365 -26.64 -19.39 15.49
CA THR A 365 -27.32 -20.23 14.50
C THR A 365 -27.82 -19.47 13.28
N SER A 366 -27.55 -18.17 13.15
CA SER A 366 -27.94 -17.43 11.96
C SER A 366 -27.06 -17.79 10.74
N PRO A 367 -27.62 -17.82 9.51
CA PRO A 367 -26.83 -18.12 8.29
C PRO A 367 -25.65 -17.18 8.07
N ALA A 368 -25.72 -15.94 8.58
CA ALA A 368 -24.63 -14.95 8.55
C ALA A 368 -23.49 -15.31 9.54
N CYS A 369 -23.82 -15.80 10.75
CA CYS A 369 -22.84 -16.35 11.68
C CYS A 369 -22.19 -17.62 11.13
N GLU A 370 -22.98 -18.53 10.55
CA GLU A 370 -22.46 -19.76 9.93
C GLU A 370 -21.52 -19.47 8.77
N PHE A 371 -21.87 -18.50 7.91
CA PHE A 371 -20.99 -18.05 6.82
C PHE A 371 -19.64 -17.55 7.35
N ILE A 372 -19.64 -16.62 8.32
CA ILE A 372 -18.38 -16.08 8.86
C ILE A 372 -17.56 -17.18 9.55
N ASN A 373 -18.17 -18.06 10.34
CA ASN A 373 -17.43 -19.14 11.01
C ASN A 373 -16.87 -20.18 10.01
N SER A 374 -17.54 -20.41 8.88
CA SER A 374 -17.03 -21.25 7.78
C SER A 374 -15.84 -20.58 7.08
N MET A 375 -15.98 -19.32 6.67
CA MET A 375 -14.92 -18.58 5.97
C MET A 375 -13.68 -18.33 6.85
N LEU A 376 -13.84 -18.27 8.18
CA LEU A 376 -12.76 -17.96 9.12
C LEU A 376 -11.61 -18.98 9.12
N TYR A 377 -11.86 -20.23 8.71
CA TYR A 377 -10.87 -21.30 8.66
C TYR A 377 -10.65 -21.87 7.25
N ASP A 378 -11.28 -21.29 6.22
CA ASP A 378 -11.05 -21.68 4.83
C ASP A 378 -9.88 -20.88 4.23
N PRO A 379 -8.87 -21.51 3.59
CA PRO A 379 -7.71 -20.79 3.02
C PRO A 379 -8.09 -19.69 2.03
N ILE A 380 -9.13 -19.90 1.23
CA ILE A 380 -9.58 -18.99 0.18
C ILE A 380 -10.68 -18.05 0.73
N GLY A 381 -11.69 -18.62 1.40
CA GLY A 381 -12.79 -17.90 2.03
C GLY A 381 -12.34 -16.88 3.08
N SER A 382 -11.25 -17.16 3.79
CA SER A 382 -10.67 -16.20 4.76
C SER A 382 -10.20 -14.91 4.09
N ARG A 383 -9.82 -14.93 2.81
CA ARG A 383 -9.43 -13.74 2.04
C ARG A 383 -10.64 -12.86 1.71
N LEU A 384 -11.79 -13.47 1.40
CA LEU A 384 -13.06 -12.73 1.30
C LEU A 384 -13.45 -12.14 2.66
N LEU A 385 -13.25 -12.89 3.75
CA LEU A 385 -13.52 -12.39 5.10
C LEU A 385 -12.55 -11.26 5.52
N GLU A 386 -11.28 -11.27 5.08
CA GLU A 386 -10.36 -10.14 5.26
C GLU A 386 -10.90 -8.87 4.58
N THR A 387 -11.36 -8.99 3.34
CA THR A 387 -11.90 -7.87 2.55
C THR A 387 -13.24 -7.37 3.10
N LEU A 388 -14.13 -8.28 3.53
CA LEU A 388 -15.38 -7.95 4.23
C LEU A 388 -15.08 -7.22 5.54
N ILE A 389 -14.22 -7.76 6.41
CA ILE A 389 -13.87 -7.12 7.69
C ILE A 389 -13.19 -5.77 7.48
N THR A 390 -12.37 -5.61 6.44
CA THR A 390 -11.71 -4.32 6.13
C THR A 390 -12.74 -3.24 5.80
N ASN A 391 -13.72 -3.54 4.95
CA ASN A 391 -14.60 -2.54 4.34
C ASN A 391 -15.97 -2.37 5.04
N ALA A 392 -16.48 -3.40 5.73
CA ALA A 392 -17.84 -3.45 6.28
C ALA A 392 -18.29 -2.16 7.02
N PRO A 393 -19.53 -1.69 6.86
CA PRO A 393 -20.07 -0.53 7.58
C PRO A 393 -19.86 -0.59 9.10
N GLY A 394 -19.71 0.58 9.74
CA GLY A 394 -19.32 0.68 11.15
C GLY A 394 -20.27 -0.01 12.13
N ARG A 395 -21.57 -0.07 11.81
CA ARG A 395 -22.59 -0.82 12.57
C ARG A 395 -22.38 -2.35 12.45
N LEU A 396 -22.09 -2.84 11.24
CA LEU A 396 -21.81 -4.26 10.97
C LEU A 396 -20.48 -4.73 11.59
N PHE A 397 -19.41 -3.95 11.46
CA PHE A 397 -18.12 -4.27 12.08
C PHE A 397 -18.22 -4.41 13.60
N LYS A 398 -18.96 -3.53 14.28
CA LYS A 398 -19.20 -3.62 15.73
C LYS A 398 -19.93 -4.91 16.12
N ALA A 399 -20.88 -5.37 15.31
CA ALA A 399 -21.58 -6.63 15.55
C ALA A 399 -20.66 -7.85 15.37
N MET A 400 -19.90 -7.91 14.25
CA MET A 400 -18.90 -8.96 14.02
C MET A 400 -17.88 -9.03 15.16
N TYR A 401 -17.29 -7.88 15.53
CA TYR A 401 -16.29 -7.84 16.59
C TYR A 401 -16.86 -8.32 17.92
N LYS A 402 -17.99 -7.74 18.38
CA LYS A 402 -18.57 -8.06 19.69
C LYS A 402 -18.94 -9.53 19.82
N ASN A 403 -19.57 -10.11 18.79
CA ASN A 403 -20.26 -11.40 18.93
C ASN A 403 -19.42 -12.60 18.44
N LEU A 404 -18.47 -12.39 17.52
CA LEU A 404 -17.67 -13.48 16.93
C LEU A 404 -16.19 -13.44 17.34
N PHE A 405 -15.59 -12.24 17.41
CA PHE A 405 -14.16 -12.07 17.59
C PHE A 405 -13.73 -11.79 19.03
N LYS A 406 -14.43 -10.93 19.79
CA LYS A 406 -13.94 -10.31 21.03
C LYS A 406 -13.38 -11.31 22.04
N GLU A 407 -14.14 -12.35 22.39
CA GLU A 407 -13.74 -13.32 23.42
C GLU A 407 -12.69 -14.34 22.93
N ARG A 408 -12.47 -14.45 21.62
CA ARG A 408 -11.63 -15.50 21.00
C ARG A 408 -10.45 -14.94 20.17
N ILE A 409 -10.24 -13.62 20.15
CA ILE A 409 -9.29 -12.93 19.27
C ILE A 409 -7.86 -13.48 19.41
N HIS A 410 -7.37 -13.64 20.64
CA HIS A 410 -6.08 -14.25 20.95
C HIS A 410 -5.93 -15.68 20.36
N SER A 411 -7.04 -16.44 20.30
CA SER A 411 -7.03 -17.79 19.75
C SER A 411 -6.92 -17.79 18.22
N PHE A 412 -7.70 -16.95 17.54
CA PHE A 412 -7.63 -16.80 16.08
C PHE A 412 -6.26 -16.32 15.61
N LEU A 413 -5.65 -15.40 16.34
CA LEU A 413 -4.30 -14.88 16.07
C LEU A 413 -3.18 -15.94 16.11
N ARG A 414 -3.43 -17.15 16.65
CA ARG A 414 -2.47 -18.27 16.61
C ARG A 414 -2.62 -19.16 15.39
N ASN A 415 -3.83 -19.27 14.85
CA ASN A 415 -4.15 -20.14 13.73
C ASN A 415 -3.51 -19.60 12.42
N ASP A 416 -3.31 -20.49 11.46
CA ASP A 416 -2.67 -20.21 10.16
C ASP A 416 -3.55 -19.34 9.28
N ILE A 417 -4.86 -19.58 9.32
CA ILE A 417 -5.85 -19.01 8.39
C ILE A 417 -6.61 -17.88 9.10
N ALA A 418 -7.23 -18.17 10.25
CA ALA A 418 -8.03 -17.22 11.02
C ALA A 418 -7.23 -16.01 11.56
N SER A 419 -5.89 -16.08 11.57
CA SER A 419 -5.05 -14.95 11.96
C SER A 419 -5.09 -13.80 10.95
N TYR A 420 -5.31 -14.05 9.65
CA TYR A 420 -5.42 -12.96 8.67
C TYR A 420 -6.71 -12.13 8.85
N PRO A 421 -7.93 -12.73 8.92
CA PRO A 421 -9.14 -12.01 9.35
C PRO A 421 -8.98 -11.31 10.70
N ALA A 422 -8.36 -11.95 11.69
CA ALA A 422 -8.13 -11.36 13.01
C ALA A 422 -7.19 -10.14 12.96
N ILE A 423 -6.17 -10.12 12.10
CA ILE A 423 -5.34 -8.92 11.84
C ILE A 423 -6.20 -7.79 11.26
N ARG A 424 -7.15 -8.07 10.35
CA ARG A 424 -8.08 -7.04 9.84
C ARG A 424 -9.00 -6.49 10.93
N VAL A 425 -9.40 -7.31 11.90
CA VAL A 425 -10.12 -6.84 13.11
C VAL A 425 -9.23 -5.89 13.92
N LEU A 426 -8.01 -6.28 14.29
CA LEU A 426 -7.04 -5.43 15.01
C LEU A 426 -6.80 -4.09 14.30
N ASN A 427 -6.76 -4.10 12.96
CA ASN A 427 -6.60 -2.91 12.14
C ASN A 427 -7.76 -1.91 12.28
N ARG A 428 -8.96 -2.34 12.67
CA ARG A 428 -10.14 -1.48 12.83
C ARG A 428 -10.50 -1.13 14.27
N LEU A 429 -10.01 -1.86 15.28
CA LEU A 429 -10.35 -1.62 16.69
C LEU A 429 -10.08 -0.18 17.16
N GLY A 430 -10.93 0.29 18.08
CA GLY A 430 -10.66 1.46 18.92
C GLY A 430 -9.59 1.17 19.97
N LYS A 431 -9.18 2.17 20.75
CA LYS A 431 -8.08 2.03 21.72
C LYS A 431 -8.39 0.98 22.79
N GLU A 432 -9.50 1.10 23.50
CA GLU A 432 -9.84 0.23 24.63
C GLU A 432 -10.03 -1.24 24.23
N ASP A 433 -10.72 -1.49 23.10
CA ASP A 433 -10.90 -2.85 22.56
C ASP A 433 -9.58 -3.46 22.07
N LEU A 434 -8.67 -2.65 21.52
CA LEU A 434 -7.33 -3.09 21.13
C LEU A 434 -6.46 -3.41 22.36
N VAL A 435 -6.48 -2.56 23.38
CA VAL A 435 -5.80 -2.80 24.68
C VAL A 435 -6.28 -4.13 25.27
N THR A 436 -7.60 -4.36 25.28
CA THR A 436 -8.21 -5.62 25.73
C THR A 436 -7.70 -6.83 24.94
N ALA A 437 -7.72 -6.76 23.60
CA ALA A 437 -7.25 -7.84 22.73
C ALA A 437 -5.74 -8.13 22.90
N VAL A 438 -4.93 -7.09 23.12
CA VAL A 438 -3.48 -7.21 23.35
C VAL A 438 -3.20 -7.86 24.71
N GLN A 439 -3.90 -7.46 25.77
CA GLN A 439 -3.77 -8.06 27.10
C GLN A 439 -4.12 -9.56 27.08
N GLN A 440 -5.16 -9.97 26.35
CA GLN A 440 -5.49 -11.38 26.13
C GLN A 440 -4.42 -12.14 25.31
N THR A 441 -3.69 -11.46 24.43
CA THR A 441 -2.74 -12.10 23.49
C THR A 441 -1.31 -12.16 24.03
N ILE A 442 -0.93 -11.31 25.00
CA ILE A 442 0.40 -11.30 25.61
C ILE A 442 0.82 -12.68 26.19
N PRO A 443 -0.04 -13.43 26.92
CA PRO A 443 0.32 -14.78 27.40
C PRO A 443 0.64 -15.79 26.30
N ASP A 444 0.10 -15.60 25.09
CA ASP A 444 0.33 -16.46 23.93
C ASP A 444 1.61 -16.09 23.14
N MET A 445 2.35 -15.05 23.53
CA MET A 445 3.56 -14.59 22.82
C MET A 445 4.60 -15.71 22.54
N PRO A 446 4.93 -16.64 23.46
CA PRO A 446 5.84 -17.74 23.16
C PRO A 446 5.30 -18.67 22.05
N LYS A 447 3.99 -18.92 22.05
CA LYS A 447 3.32 -19.75 21.05
C LYS A 447 3.24 -19.06 19.69
N LEU A 448 3.07 -17.74 19.65
CA LEU A 448 3.16 -16.95 18.41
C LEU A 448 4.58 -17.00 17.80
N ILE A 449 5.64 -16.98 18.62
CA ILE A 449 7.02 -17.17 18.16
C ILE A 449 7.25 -18.59 17.62
N THR A 450 6.87 -19.64 18.35
CA THR A 450 7.04 -21.04 17.89
C THR A 450 6.27 -21.32 16.60
N LEU A 451 5.10 -20.70 16.41
CA LEU A 451 4.30 -20.78 15.18
C LEU A 451 4.72 -19.74 14.12
N SER A 452 5.83 -19.01 14.33
CA SER A 452 6.38 -17.98 13.44
C SER A 452 5.38 -16.92 12.96
N ARG A 453 4.40 -16.56 13.79
CA ARG A 453 3.35 -15.57 13.51
C ARG A 453 3.87 -14.13 13.64
N PHE A 454 5.01 -13.82 13.01
CA PHE A 454 5.65 -12.49 13.08
C PHE A 454 4.78 -11.40 12.44
N ASN A 455 3.91 -11.77 11.48
CA ASN A 455 2.86 -10.90 10.92
C ASN A 455 1.86 -10.41 11.97
N VAL A 456 1.41 -11.29 12.88
CA VAL A 456 0.52 -10.98 14.01
C VAL A 456 1.23 -10.07 15.01
N ILE A 457 2.45 -10.42 15.40
CA ILE A 457 3.24 -9.63 16.35
C ILE A 457 3.51 -8.22 15.79
N LYS A 458 3.85 -8.13 14.50
CA LYS A 458 4.00 -6.87 13.75
C LYS A 458 2.71 -6.04 13.80
N ALA A 459 1.57 -6.63 13.46
CA ALA A 459 0.28 -5.92 13.48
C ALA A 459 -0.08 -5.40 14.88
N LEU A 460 0.16 -6.19 15.95
CA LEU A 460 -0.04 -5.75 17.33
C LEU A 460 0.81 -4.51 17.66
N PHE A 461 2.09 -4.51 17.30
CA PHE A 461 2.97 -3.33 17.48
C PHE A 461 2.49 -2.11 16.69
N GLU A 462 2.19 -2.25 15.40
CA GLU A 462 1.73 -1.16 14.53
C GLU A 462 0.41 -0.55 15.02
N ARG A 463 -0.56 -1.39 15.41
CA ARG A 463 -1.86 -0.91 15.88
C ARG A 463 -1.78 -0.30 17.27
N CYS A 464 -0.99 -0.85 18.19
CA CYS A 464 -0.75 -0.22 19.50
C CYS A 464 -0.06 1.14 19.35
N HIS A 465 0.93 1.26 18.46
CA HIS A 465 1.58 2.55 18.19
C HIS A 465 0.58 3.56 17.57
N ALA A 466 -0.16 3.16 16.53
CA ALA A 466 -1.16 4.01 15.86
C ALA A 466 -2.35 4.42 16.74
N ARG A 467 -2.62 3.71 17.84
CA ARG A 467 -3.62 4.06 18.86
C ARG A 467 -3.03 4.69 20.13
N GLN A 468 -1.72 5.03 20.14
CA GLN A 468 -1.02 5.60 21.29
C GLN A 468 -1.17 4.75 22.57
N ALA A 469 -1.21 3.43 22.40
CA ALA A 469 -1.27 2.41 23.46
C ALA A 469 0.17 2.10 23.95
N HIS A 470 0.81 3.12 24.55
CA HIS A 470 2.24 3.08 24.87
C HIS A 470 2.59 2.10 26.00
N THR A 471 1.65 1.76 26.88
CA THR A 471 1.83 0.74 27.91
C THR A 471 1.86 -0.66 27.28
N GLU A 472 1.01 -0.86 26.29
CA GLU A 472 0.82 -2.11 25.56
C GLU A 472 2.00 -2.38 24.63
N VAL A 473 2.53 -1.35 23.97
CA VAL A 473 3.82 -1.41 23.23
C VAL A 473 4.96 -1.87 24.16
N LYS A 474 5.03 -1.35 25.40
CA LYS A 474 6.06 -1.76 26.38
C LYS A 474 5.87 -3.21 26.82
N ALA A 475 4.64 -3.61 27.13
CA ALA A 475 4.31 -4.97 27.55
C ALA A 475 4.58 -6.00 26.43
N LEU A 476 4.21 -5.69 25.18
CA LEU A 476 4.54 -6.51 24.00
C LEU A 476 6.06 -6.64 23.81
N THR A 477 6.82 -5.57 24.01
CA THR A 477 8.30 -5.60 23.95
C THR A 477 8.87 -6.51 25.03
N GLN A 478 8.38 -6.40 26.27
CA GLN A 478 8.81 -7.23 27.40
C GLN A 478 8.48 -8.71 27.15
N ALA A 479 7.26 -9.02 26.73
CA ALA A 479 6.83 -10.38 26.40
C ALA A 479 7.66 -11.00 25.28
N LEU A 480 7.95 -10.25 24.20
CA LEU A 480 8.78 -10.72 23.08
C LEU A 480 10.22 -11.01 23.55
N VAL A 481 10.82 -10.11 24.34
CA VAL A 481 12.17 -10.30 24.89
C VAL A 481 12.22 -11.49 25.84
N GLN A 482 11.24 -11.65 26.73
CA GLN A 482 11.15 -12.80 27.64
C GLN A 482 11.00 -14.13 26.88
N ALA A 483 10.13 -14.18 25.88
CA ALA A 483 9.90 -15.37 25.06
C ALA A 483 11.13 -15.79 24.24
N TYR A 484 12.07 -14.88 23.95
CA TYR A 484 13.36 -15.19 23.33
C TYR A 484 14.51 -15.49 24.31
N GLY A 485 14.23 -15.50 25.62
CA GLY A 485 15.19 -15.85 26.68
C GLY A 485 15.59 -14.70 27.61
N GLY A 486 14.88 -13.57 27.58
CA GLY A 486 15.10 -12.41 28.44
C GLY A 486 16.21 -11.45 27.99
N ASP A 487 17.18 -11.90 27.20
CA ASP A 487 18.22 -11.02 26.64
C ASP A 487 17.78 -10.39 25.31
N LYS A 488 17.66 -9.05 25.32
CA LYS A 488 17.45 -8.20 24.13
C LYS A 488 18.44 -8.50 23.00
N LYS A 489 19.68 -8.88 23.34
CA LYS A 489 20.72 -9.16 22.33
C LYS A 489 20.32 -10.25 21.34
N SER A 490 19.52 -11.23 21.79
CA SER A 490 19.12 -12.39 20.99
C SER A 490 18.04 -12.11 19.93
N LEU A 491 17.38 -10.94 19.95
CA LEU A 491 16.22 -10.66 19.09
C LEU A 491 16.54 -10.75 17.58
N VAL A 492 17.49 -9.96 17.08
CA VAL A 492 17.86 -9.91 15.65
C VAL A 492 18.54 -11.21 15.19
N PRO A 493 19.45 -11.85 15.95
CA PRO A 493 19.94 -13.19 15.64
C PRO A 493 18.82 -14.20 15.37
N LYS A 494 17.77 -14.21 16.19
CA LYS A 494 16.65 -15.17 16.04
C LYS A 494 15.65 -14.76 14.96
N LEU A 495 15.25 -13.48 14.92
CA LEU A 495 14.31 -12.95 13.92
C LEU A 495 14.88 -13.00 12.49
N CYS A 496 16.19 -12.78 12.32
CA CYS A 496 16.86 -12.82 11.02
C CYS A 496 17.66 -14.11 10.78
N GLN A 497 17.57 -15.08 11.69
CA GLN A 497 18.21 -16.41 11.64
C GLN A 497 19.74 -16.39 11.39
N LEU A 498 20.44 -15.50 12.10
CA LEU A 498 21.89 -15.30 12.03
C LEU A 498 22.68 -16.18 13.03
N GLU A 499 22.01 -17.07 13.76
CA GLU A 499 22.65 -17.94 14.77
C GLU A 499 23.61 -18.97 14.14
N ASP A 500 23.36 -19.39 12.90
CA ASP A 500 24.23 -20.30 12.14
C ASP A 500 25.51 -19.63 11.57
N VAL A 501 25.63 -18.29 11.65
CA VAL A 501 26.72 -17.53 11.01
C VAL A 501 28.01 -17.65 11.84
N LYS A 502 28.86 -18.60 11.46
CA LYS A 502 30.23 -18.72 12.00
C LYS A 502 31.03 -17.40 11.83
N PRO A 503 31.88 -17.03 12.79
CA PRO A 503 32.91 -16.02 12.59
C PRO A 503 33.91 -16.45 11.52
N SER A 504 34.31 -15.52 10.66
CA SER A 504 35.42 -15.74 9.71
C SER A 504 36.75 -15.83 10.47
N GLY A 505 37.49 -16.93 10.26
CA GLY A 505 38.74 -17.24 10.99
C GLY A 505 38.62 -18.20 12.18
N ALA A 506 37.47 -18.86 12.38
CA ALA A 506 37.28 -19.85 13.45
C ALA A 506 37.70 -21.30 13.09
N ASP A 507 37.97 -21.60 11.82
CA ASP A 507 38.23 -22.96 11.30
C ASP A 507 39.70 -23.15 10.85
N ASP A 508 40.67 -22.90 11.74
CA ASP A 508 42.12 -23.08 11.44
C ASP A 508 42.99 -23.53 12.65
N ALA A 509 42.37 -24.05 13.73
CA ALA A 509 43.09 -24.53 14.92
C ALA A 509 42.33 -25.58 15.76
N ASP A 510 42.30 -26.85 15.33
CA ASP A 510 42.92 -27.98 16.07
C ASP A 510 42.89 -29.28 15.21
N ASN A 511 43.63 -30.30 15.65
CA ASN A 511 43.74 -31.66 15.13
C ASN A 511 42.42 -32.44 15.29
N GLY A 512 42.17 -33.58 14.65
CA GLY A 512 43.00 -34.43 13.80
C GLY A 512 42.74 -35.91 14.12
N ASP A 513 42.37 -36.69 13.11
CA ASP A 513 42.17 -38.16 13.10
C ASP A 513 41.18 -38.80 14.13
N ASP A 514 39.94 -39.06 13.70
CA ASP A 514 39.37 -40.43 13.67
C ASP A 514 38.20 -40.49 12.66
N GLY A 515 37.86 -41.68 12.15
CA GLY A 515 37.07 -41.88 10.95
C GLY A 515 35.59 -42.22 11.15
N SER A 516 34.68 -41.31 10.75
CA SER A 516 33.30 -41.68 10.39
C SER A 516 32.81 -40.99 9.11
N ASN A 517 33.02 -41.66 7.97
CA ASN A 517 32.79 -41.07 6.64
C ASN A 517 31.30 -41.05 6.22
N LYS A 518 30.56 -40.00 6.59
CA LYS A 518 29.26 -39.64 6.00
C LYS A 518 29.31 -38.35 5.16
N LYS A 519 30.15 -38.35 4.12
CA LYS A 519 30.14 -37.29 3.09
C LYS A 519 28.85 -37.33 2.25
N SER A 520 27.83 -36.57 2.68
CA SER A 520 26.67 -36.24 1.86
C SER A 520 27.10 -35.38 0.67
N LYS A 521 27.14 -35.98 -0.53
CA LYS A 521 27.46 -35.26 -1.77
C LYS A 521 26.31 -34.34 -2.16
N SER A 522 26.39 -33.05 -1.79
CA SER A 522 25.57 -31.99 -2.40
C SER A 522 25.93 -31.89 -3.88
N LYS A 523 25.12 -32.55 -4.72
CA LYS A 523 25.37 -32.66 -6.15
C LYS A 523 24.80 -31.43 -6.84
N LYS A 524 25.64 -30.63 -7.50
CA LYS A 524 25.20 -29.53 -8.38
C LYS A 524 24.16 -30.04 -9.38
N ASN A 525 22.92 -29.62 -9.18
CA ASN A 525 21.79 -29.58 -10.11
C ASN A 525 20.91 -28.41 -9.59
N GLY A 526 20.41 -27.56 -10.49
CA GLY A 526 19.64 -26.37 -10.13
C GLY A 526 18.18 -26.70 -9.85
N ASP A 527 17.90 -27.39 -8.75
CA ASP A 527 16.54 -27.78 -8.36
C ASP A 527 16.05 -26.96 -7.14
N HIS A 528 14.76 -26.67 -7.09
CA HIS A 528 14.19 -25.70 -6.14
C HIS A 528 13.91 -26.35 -4.77
N ASP A 529 14.84 -26.23 -3.81
CA ASP A 529 14.61 -26.66 -2.42
C ASP A 529 13.43 -25.88 -1.76
N PRO A 530 12.33 -26.55 -1.37
CA PRO A 530 11.21 -25.92 -0.67
C PRO A 530 11.59 -25.42 0.74
N LEU A 531 12.56 -26.07 1.40
CA LEU A 531 12.99 -25.70 2.75
C LEU A 531 13.73 -24.35 2.73
N ALA A 532 14.61 -24.13 1.75
CA ALA A 532 15.23 -22.82 1.49
C ALA A 532 14.20 -21.71 1.22
N LYS A 533 13.14 -21.99 0.46
CA LYS A 533 12.05 -21.02 0.22
C LYS A 533 11.30 -20.66 1.51
N ASN A 534 10.96 -21.66 2.33
CA ASN A 534 10.35 -21.45 3.65
C ASN A 534 11.26 -20.63 4.57
N ARG A 535 12.56 -20.97 4.63
CA ARG A 535 13.56 -20.23 5.42
C ARG A 535 13.65 -18.75 5.00
N ALA A 536 13.64 -18.47 3.70
CA ALA A 536 13.65 -17.11 3.17
C ALA A 536 12.37 -16.31 3.55
N ALA A 537 11.19 -16.93 3.51
CA ALA A 537 9.94 -16.31 3.95
C ALA A 537 9.95 -15.99 5.46
N LEU A 538 10.44 -16.91 6.31
CA LEU A 538 10.59 -16.69 7.75
C LEU A 538 11.54 -15.52 8.06
N VAL A 539 12.71 -15.47 7.42
CA VAL A 539 13.68 -14.36 7.55
C VAL A 539 13.08 -13.04 7.06
N SER A 540 12.29 -13.05 5.99
CA SER A 540 11.55 -11.89 5.51
C SER A 540 10.57 -11.38 6.56
N HIS A 541 9.72 -12.25 7.12
CA HIS A 541 8.74 -11.86 8.14
C HIS A 541 9.38 -11.38 9.45
N GLY A 542 10.46 -12.00 9.91
CA GLY A 542 11.22 -11.54 11.07
C GLY A 542 11.94 -10.20 10.82
N SER A 543 12.48 -9.98 9.62
CA SER A 543 13.07 -8.69 9.21
C SER A 543 12.04 -7.56 9.20
N HIS A 544 10.82 -7.83 8.72
CA HIS A 544 9.73 -6.85 8.76
C HIS A 544 9.30 -6.52 10.20
N LEU A 545 9.26 -7.50 11.11
CA LEU A 545 9.01 -7.25 12.54
C LEU A 545 10.13 -6.42 13.19
N ALA A 546 11.40 -6.75 12.96
CA ALA A 546 12.53 -5.97 13.46
C ALA A 546 12.51 -4.51 12.94
N THR A 547 12.18 -4.31 11.66
CA THR A 547 12.02 -2.99 11.03
C THR A 547 10.85 -2.21 11.64
N THR A 548 9.73 -2.89 11.90
CA THR A 548 8.55 -2.30 12.58
C THR A 548 8.90 -1.83 13.99
N MET A 549 9.63 -2.64 14.75
CA MET A 549 10.08 -2.26 16.09
C MET A 549 11.09 -1.11 16.07
N LEU A 550 11.97 -1.02 15.07
CA LEU A 550 12.85 0.15 14.88
C LEU A 550 12.04 1.44 14.61
N ALA A 551 10.95 1.35 13.85
CA ALA A 551 10.09 2.50 13.55
C ALA A 551 9.29 3.03 14.76
N ILE A 552 9.19 2.28 15.88
CA ILE A 552 8.40 2.66 17.06
C ILE A 552 9.35 3.16 18.18
N PRO A 553 9.35 4.48 18.50
CA PRO A 553 10.31 5.08 19.42
C PRO A 553 10.25 4.51 20.85
N GLY A 554 11.41 4.47 21.50
CA GLY A 554 11.58 3.95 22.86
C GLY A 554 11.78 2.43 22.87
N PRO A 555 11.24 1.69 23.85
CA PRO A 555 11.64 0.31 24.12
C PRO A 555 11.69 -0.69 22.95
N PRO A 556 10.80 -0.66 21.93
CA PRO A 556 10.94 -1.51 20.75
C PRO A 556 12.21 -1.18 19.97
N SER A 557 12.41 0.09 19.61
CA SER A 557 13.60 0.58 18.91
C SER A 557 14.88 0.36 19.72
N ASP A 558 14.87 0.66 21.03
CA ASP A 558 16.01 0.43 21.92
C ASP A 558 16.39 -1.07 21.98
N ALA A 559 15.41 -1.98 21.96
CA ALA A 559 15.66 -3.42 22.02
C ALA A 559 16.31 -3.95 20.73
N ILE A 560 15.82 -3.54 19.55
CA ILE A 560 16.44 -3.92 18.28
C ILE A 560 17.83 -3.27 18.11
N GLN A 561 18.01 -2.00 18.47
CA GLN A 561 19.32 -1.35 18.46
C GLN A 561 20.32 -2.03 19.42
N THR A 562 19.87 -2.46 20.61
CA THR A 562 20.68 -3.27 21.54
C THR A 562 21.11 -4.59 20.90
N SER A 563 20.23 -5.24 20.15
CA SER A 563 20.51 -6.50 19.45
C SER A 563 21.48 -6.32 18.28
N ILE A 564 21.28 -5.31 17.43
CA ILE A 564 22.21 -4.96 16.34
C ILE A 564 23.60 -4.62 16.89
N SER A 565 23.68 -3.97 18.06
CA SER A 565 24.95 -3.64 18.73
C SER A 565 25.71 -4.86 19.29
N ALA A 566 25.09 -6.04 19.32
CA ALA A 566 25.66 -7.26 19.87
C ALA A 566 26.00 -8.32 18.79
N LEU A 567 25.76 -8.02 17.51
CA LEU A 567 26.13 -8.88 16.39
C LEU A 567 27.65 -8.91 16.19
N THR A 568 28.18 -10.06 15.75
CA THR A 568 29.54 -10.13 15.21
C THR A 568 29.65 -9.36 13.89
N ALA A 569 30.88 -9.04 13.46
CA ALA A 569 31.11 -8.40 12.16
C ALA A 569 30.54 -9.22 10.99
N ASP A 570 30.65 -10.56 11.04
CA ASP A 570 30.09 -11.46 10.03
C ASP A 570 28.57 -11.56 10.08
N GLN A 571 27.96 -11.64 11.27
CA GLN A 571 26.50 -11.59 11.41
C GLN A 571 25.93 -10.27 10.88
N LEU A 572 26.59 -9.16 11.17
CA LEU A 572 26.21 -7.84 10.68
C LEU A 572 26.42 -7.70 9.16
N TYR A 573 27.50 -8.26 8.62
CA TYR A 573 27.72 -8.35 7.17
C TYR A 573 26.63 -9.18 6.49
N HIS A 574 26.27 -10.35 7.05
CA HIS A 574 25.18 -11.19 6.55
C HIS A 574 23.84 -10.46 6.59
N LEU A 575 23.51 -9.80 7.71
CA LEU A 575 22.30 -8.96 7.81
C LEU A 575 22.29 -7.90 6.70
N ALA A 576 23.40 -7.22 6.46
CA ALA A 576 23.53 -6.18 5.45
C ALA A 576 23.53 -6.67 3.98
N SER A 577 23.89 -7.94 3.71
CA SER A 577 24.17 -8.42 2.35
C SER A 577 23.29 -9.56 1.82
N SER A 578 22.68 -10.37 2.69
CA SER A 578 22.10 -11.67 2.29
C SER A 578 20.78 -11.55 1.53
N SER A 579 19.89 -10.64 1.93
CA SER A 579 18.55 -10.48 1.35
C SER A 579 18.06 -9.03 1.40
N ARG A 580 17.07 -8.69 0.57
CA ARG A 580 16.45 -7.35 0.58
C ARG A 580 15.74 -7.01 1.91
N PRO A 581 15.00 -7.93 2.56
CA PRO A 581 14.45 -7.67 3.89
C PRO A 581 15.52 -7.46 4.97
N THR A 582 16.57 -8.29 5.00
CA THR A 582 17.63 -8.16 6.03
C THR A 582 18.45 -6.89 5.85
N SER A 583 18.84 -6.56 4.62
CA SER A 583 19.55 -5.30 4.33
C SER A 583 18.68 -4.08 4.64
N HIS A 584 17.36 -4.20 4.50
CA HIS A 584 16.44 -3.15 4.92
C HIS A 584 16.49 -2.89 6.44
N VAL A 585 16.60 -3.92 7.30
CA VAL A 585 16.77 -3.75 8.76
C VAL A 585 17.98 -2.83 9.06
N VAL A 586 19.09 -3.01 8.35
CA VAL A 586 20.28 -2.15 8.51
C VAL A 586 19.99 -0.72 8.03
N THR A 587 19.36 -0.54 6.87
CA THR A 587 18.99 0.81 6.38
C THR A 587 17.99 1.52 7.30
N ALA A 588 17.09 0.79 7.96
CA ALA A 588 16.15 1.32 8.94
C ALA A 588 16.87 1.73 10.23
N ALA A 589 17.76 0.88 10.75
CA ALA A 589 18.57 1.17 11.93
C ALA A 589 19.46 2.40 11.75
N LEU A 590 20.04 2.60 10.55
CA LEU A 590 20.83 3.79 10.21
C LEU A 590 20.00 5.09 10.22
N LYS A 591 18.71 5.02 9.83
CA LYS A 591 17.79 6.17 9.83
C LYS A 591 17.12 6.42 11.18
N THR A 592 16.98 5.38 12.01
CA THR A 592 16.31 5.46 13.31
C THR A 592 17.20 6.18 14.33
N PRO A 593 16.72 7.22 15.02
CA PRO A 593 17.44 7.83 16.14
C PRO A 593 17.75 6.84 17.25
N SER A 594 18.93 6.94 17.85
CA SER A 594 19.32 6.13 19.01
C SER A 594 19.47 6.98 20.25
N SER A 595 19.00 6.42 21.37
CA SER A 595 19.31 6.87 22.73
C SER A 595 20.81 6.66 23.05
N ASN A 596 21.43 5.63 22.45
CA ASN A 596 22.85 5.35 22.52
C ASN A 596 23.62 6.17 21.47
N LYS A 597 24.28 7.23 21.91
CA LYS A 597 25.12 8.11 21.06
C LYS A 597 26.28 7.41 20.34
N ALA A 598 26.66 6.20 20.75
CA ALA A 598 27.68 5.39 20.08
C ALA A 598 27.12 4.43 19.02
N PHE A 599 25.79 4.22 18.95
CA PHE A 599 25.16 3.18 18.11
C PHE A 599 25.57 3.25 16.64
N HIS A 600 25.24 4.35 15.96
CA HIS A 600 25.55 4.53 14.54
C HIS A 600 27.05 4.50 14.25
N LYS A 601 27.87 5.03 15.16
CA LYS A 601 29.34 4.96 15.07
C LYS A 601 29.83 3.51 15.10
N ALA A 602 29.36 2.69 16.05
CA ALA A 602 29.76 1.30 16.19
C ALA A 602 29.30 0.46 14.99
N LEU A 603 28.01 0.58 14.63
CA LEU A 603 27.38 -0.07 13.48
C LEU A 603 28.18 0.16 12.18
N VAL A 604 28.50 1.41 11.87
CA VAL A 604 29.26 1.76 10.66
C VAL A 604 30.73 1.36 10.76
N SER A 605 31.35 1.46 11.94
CA SER A 605 32.75 1.04 12.14
C SER A 605 32.93 -0.47 11.92
N SER A 606 31.93 -1.29 12.25
CA SER A 606 31.95 -2.74 12.03
C SER A 606 31.71 -3.13 10.57
N LEU A 607 30.93 -2.36 9.80
CA LEU A 607 30.71 -2.60 8.36
C LEU A 607 31.85 -2.07 7.48
N ARG A 608 32.55 -1.01 7.91
CA ARG A 608 33.61 -0.32 7.15
C ARG A 608 34.65 -1.26 6.50
N PRO A 609 35.20 -2.30 7.15
CA PRO A 609 36.24 -3.14 6.54
C PRO A 609 35.79 -3.90 5.28
N ARG A 610 34.48 -4.15 5.12
CA ARG A 610 33.90 -4.92 4.02
C ARG A 610 32.95 -4.07 3.16
N VAL A 611 33.11 -2.74 3.20
CA VAL A 611 32.18 -1.80 2.55
C VAL A 611 32.22 -1.88 1.02
N VAL A 612 33.35 -2.30 0.44
CA VAL A 612 33.52 -2.54 -1.00
C VAL A 612 32.84 -3.85 -1.40
N ASP A 613 33.13 -4.96 -0.70
CA ASP A 613 32.45 -6.26 -0.85
C ASP A 613 30.93 -6.10 -0.81
N LEU A 614 30.44 -5.28 0.13
CA LEU A 614 29.03 -5.03 0.34
C LEU A 614 28.35 -4.34 -0.86
N VAL A 615 29.07 -3.62 -1.70
CA VAL A 615 28.53 -3.05 -2.96
C VAL A 615 28.74 -3.99 -4.14
N LEU A 616 29.91 -4.62 -4.25
CA LEU A 616 30.31 -5.38 -5.44
C LEU A 616 29.85 -6.84 -5.43
N THR A 617 29.65 -7.45 -4.27
CA THR A 617 29.26 -8.88 -4.12
C THR A 617 27.82 -9.08 -3.63
N SER A 618 27.19 -8.06 -3.04
CA SER A 618 25.77 -8.15 -2.63
C SER A 618 24.85 -7.77 -3.78
N GLU A 619 24.27 -8.79 -4.43
CA GLU A 619 23.12 -8.61 -5.32
C GLU A 619 21.89 -8.04 -4.58
N ASN A 620 21.81 -8.28 -3.27
CA ASN A 620 20.58 -8.19 -2.47
C ASN A 620 20.48 -6.99 -1.51
N GLY A 621 21.14 -5.87 -1.82
CA GLY A 621 20.81 -4.57 -1.22
C GLY A 621 21.94 -3.88 -0.43
N GLY A 622 23.16 -4.44 -0.39
CA GLY A 622 24.29 -3.77 0.26
C GLY A 622 24.63 -2.41 -0.35
N ASP A 623 24.34 -2.20 -1.64
CA ASP A 623 24.34 -0.90 -2.33
C ASP A 623 23.50 0.17 -1.60
N ARG A 624 22.32 -0.23 -1.07
CA ARG A 624 21.42 0.65 -0.32
C ARG A 624 21.93 0.89 1.09
N VAL A 625 22.60 -0.09 1.71
CA VAL A 625 23.24 0.08 3.02
C VAL A 625 24.34 1.14 2.92
N VAL A 626 25.26 1.03 1.96
CA VAL A 626 26.32 2.02 1.77
C VAL A 626 25.75 3.40 1.38
N SER A 627 24.76 3.44 0.50
CA SER A 627 24.03 4.68 0.18
C SER A 627 23.37 5.31 1.41
N ALA A 628 22.83 4.52 2.34
CA ALA A 628 22.20 5.01 3.56
C ALA A 628 23.22 5.53 4.58
N ILE A 629 24.40 4.91 4.70
CA ILE A 629 25.50 5.38 5.57
C ILE A 629 25.99 6.76 5.13
N ILE A 630 26.18 6.97 3.83
CA ILE A 630 26.69 8.23 3.27
C ILE A 630 25.64 9.36 3.38
N ASN A 631 24.36 9.02 3.26
CA ASN A 631 23.23 9.96 3.41
C ASN A 631 22.70 10.10 4.85
N MET A 632 23.38 9.54 5.86
CA MET A 632 23.12 9.89 7.26
C MET A 632 23.40 11.38 7.52
N PRO A 633 22.79 12.02 8.53
CA PRO A 633 23.20 13.35 8.97
C PRO A 633 24.64 13.35 9.50
N THR A 634 25.41 14.42 9.27
CA THR A 634 26.75 14.55 9.84
C THR A 634 26.67 15.00 11.29
N THR A 635 27.43 14.39 12.20
CA THR A 635 27.54 14.85 13.58
C THR A 635 28.21 16.23 13.62
N SER A 636 27.40 17.29 13.78
CA SER A 636 27.90 18.64 14.06
C SER A 636 28.54 18.69 15.46
N PRO A 637 29.62 19.47 15.65
CA PRO A 637 30.04 19.85 17.00
C PRO A 637 28.87 20.58 17.68
N PRO A 638 28.67 20.43 19.01
CA PRO A 638 27.83 21.38 19.72
C PRO A 638 28.39 22.78 19.48
N ALA A 639 27.53 23.73 19.11
CA ALA A 639 27.95 25.10 18.92
C ALA A 639 28.65 25.57 20.20
N ARG A 640 29.93 25.98 20.10
CA ARG A 640 30.58 26.71 21.18
C ARG A 640 29.72 27.93 21.44
N GLY A 641 29.05 27.98 22.58
CA GLY A 641 28.25 29.14 22.97
C GLY A 641 29.13 30.37 22.88
N GLY A 642 28.71 31.35 22.08
CA GLY A 642 29.35 32.66 22.08
C GLY A 642 29.26 33.20 23.51
N GLY A 643 30.38 33.64 24.07
CA GLY A 643 30.42 34.28 25.38
C GLY A 643 29.70 35.63 25.32
N GLY A 644 28.38 35.60 25.49
CA GLY A 644 27.48 36.75 25.50
C GLY A 644 26.57 36.64 26.71
N ASP A 645 26.83 37.46 27.71
CA ASP A 645 26.11 37.46 28.99
C ASP A 645 24.75 38.15 28.84
N SER A 646 23.66 37.39 28.91
CA SER A 646 22.31 37.93 29.11
C SER A 646 21.27 36.85 29.42
N GLY A 647 20.46 37.08 30.46
CA GLY A 647 19.00 36.84 30.40
C GLY A 647 18.50 35.39 30.46
N GLN A 648 17.95 35.03 31.63
CA GLN A 648 17.19 33.82 31.93
C GLN A 648 16.06 33.49 30.91
N ASN A 649 15.62 32.21 30.91
CA ASN A 649 14.49 31.63 30.15
C ASN A 649 14.75 31.06 28.74
N ALA A 650 15.93 30.51 28.48
CA ALA A 650 16.08 29.49 27.44
C ALA A 650 15.42 28.17 27.87
N THR A 651 14.31 27.77 27.22
CA THR A 651 13.65 26.47 27.45
C THR A 651 14.55 25.35 26.92
N THR A 652 15.40 24.80 27.79
CA THR A 652 16.44 23.83 27.43
C THR A 652 15.83 22.55 26.88
N THR A 653 15.73 22.48 25.56
CA THR A 653 15.09 21.37 24.85
C THR A 653 16.07 20.21 24.77
N THR A 654 15.91 19.22 25.65
CA THR A 654 16.82 18.08 25.76
C THR A 654 16.64 17.12 24.59
N ILE A 655 17.68 16.95 23.78
CA ILE A 655 17.72 15.93 22.72
C ILE A 655 17.89 14.56 23.39
N THR A 656 16.89 13.69 23.24
CA THR A 656 16.83 12.37 23.90
C THR A 656 17.33 11.23 23.02
N ALA A 657 17.29 11.38 21.69
CA ALA A 657 17.87 10.45 20.73
C ALA A 657 18.31 11.18 19.44
N THR A 658 19.29 10.62 18.74
CA THR A 658 19.83 11.19 17.48
C THR A 658 20.19 10.10 16.48
N ALA A 659 20.06 10.35 15.18
CA ALA A 659 20.80 9.63 14.14
C ALA A 659 21.78 10.57 13.46
N SER A 660 23.08 10.36 13.68
CA SER A 660 24.15 11.08 12.98
C SER A 660 25.44 10.25 12.94
N LEU A 661 26.34 10.60 12.01
CA LEU A 661 27.63 9.93 11.85
C LEU A 661 28.76 10.98 11.74
N PRO A 662 29.90 10.81 12.44
CA PRO A 662 31.06 11.69 12.29
C PRO A 662 31.59 11.71 10.85
N LEU A 663 31.89 12.90 10.32
CA LEU A 663 32.29 13.11 8.93
C LEU A 663 33.44 12.18 8.50
N HIS A 664 34.49 12.06 9.32
CA HIS A 664 35.68 11.24 9.04
C HIS A 664 35.38 9.75 8.74
N LEU A 665 34.28 9.19 9.24
CA LEU A 665 33.89 7.81 8.92
C LEU A 665 33.29 7.71 7.52
N LYS A 666 32.47 8.68 7.12
CA LYS A 666 31.99 8.79 5.72
C LYS A 666 33.16 9.01 4.79
N GLU A 667 34.07 9.91 5.15
CA GLU A 667 35.26 10.23 4.35
C GLU A 667 36.15 9.02 4.13
N SER A 668 36.39 8.19 5.16
CA SER A 668 37.14 6.94 4.97
C SER A 668 36.38 5.89 4.17
N ILE A 669 35.05 5.84 4.24
CA ILE A 669 34.27 4.95 3.35
C ILE A 669 34.44 5.40 1.91
N MET A 670 34.34 6.70 1.64
CA MET A 670 34.58 7.25 0.31
C MET A 670 36.01 6.98 -0.19
N THR A 671 37.02 7.03 0.68
CA THR A 671 38.39 6.57 0.34
C THR A 671 38.37 5.13 -0.15
N SER A 672 37.84 4.19 0.64
CA SER A 672 37.80 2.77 0.24
C SER A 672 36.99 2.50 -1.04
N LEU A 673 35.96 3.31 -1.33
CA LEU A 673 35.23 3.25 -2.61
C LEU A 673 36.04 3.83 -3.78
N GLY A 674 36.80 4.91 -3.55
CA GLY A 674 37.68 5.53 -4.53
C GLY A 674 38.92 4.69 -4.86
N ASP A 675 39.51 4.05 -3.86
CA ASP A 675 40.58 3.05 -4.02
C ASP A 675 40.18 1.89 -4.95
N ASN A 676 38.86 1.68 -5.13
CA ASN A 676 38.25 0.65 -5.97
C ASN A 676 37.40 1.24 -7.12
N GLU A 677 37.65 2.50 -7.52
CA GLU A 677 36.84 3.26 -8.48
C GLU A 677 36.51 2.48 -9.76
N LYS A 678 37.49 1.79 -10.36
CA LYS A 678 37.26 1.03 -11.59
C LYS A 678 36.17 -0.04 -11.40
N ALA A 679 36.32 -0.91 -10.40
CA ALA A 679 35.34 -1.96 -10.13
C ALA A 679 33.96 -1.38 -9.74
N MET A 680 33.95 -0.23 -9.06
CA MET A 680 32.73 0.53 -8.77
C MET A 680 32.07 1.10 -10.04
N ARG A 681 32.82 1.56 -11.04
CA ARG A 681 32.26 2.02 -12.32
C ARG A 681 31.85 0.87 -13.24
N ASP A 682 32.53 -0.27 -13.19
CA ASP A 682 32.22 -1.46 -13.99
C ASP A 682 30.92 -2.17 -13.50
N SER A 683 30.66 -2.16 -12.18
CA SER A 683 29.44 -2.70 -11.55
C SER A 683 28.20 -1.79 -11.66
N TYR A 684 27.01 -2.35 -11.90
CA TYR A 684 25.74 -1.61 -11.85
C TYR A 684 25.40 -1.10 -10.44
N GLN A 685 25.62 -1.95 -9.42
CA GLN A 685 25.49 -1.61 -8.01
C GLN A 685 26.48 -0.50 -7.64
N GLY A 686 27.73 -0.65 -8.08
CA GLY A 686 28.78 0.35 -7.91
C GLY A 686 28.43 1.71 -8.52
N ARG A 687 27.99 1.77 -9.79
CA ARG A 687 27.55 3.01 -10.46
C ARG A 687 26.42 3.71 -9.71
N ARG A 688 25.49 2.94 -9.12
CA ARG A 688 24.39 3.50 -8.31
C ARG A 688 24.89 4.08 -6.99
N VAL A 689 25.82 3.42 -6.29
CA VAL A 689 26.45 4.00 -5.08
C VAL A 689 27.28 5.23 -5.43
N TRP A 690 28.06 5.19 -6.51
CA TRP A 690 28.92 6.30 -6.98
C TRP A 690 28.11 7.58 -7.20
N ARG A 691 26.96 7.47 -7.88
CA ARG A 691 25.99 8.56 -8.08
C ARG A 691 25.37 9.03 -6.75
N ASN A 692 24.82 8.11 -5.95
CA ASN A 692 24.15 8.43 -4.67
C ASN A 692 25.09 9.10 -3.66
N ALA A 693 26.38 8.78 -3.70
CA ALA A 693 27.41 9.30 -2.84
C ALA A 693 28.01 10.64 -3.33
N LYS A 694 27.64 11.11 -4.54
CA LYS A 694 28.32 12.18 -5.28
C LYS A 694 29.84 11.95 -5.33
N ALA A 695 30.27 10.73 -5.65
CA ALA A 695 31.68 10.33 -5.57
C ALA A 695 32.60 11.14 -6.52
N ASP A 696 32.11 11.55 -7.70
CA ASP A 696 32.85 12.46 -8.59
C ASP A 696 33.09 13.84 -7.95
N LEU A 697 32.15 14.32 -7.13
CA LEU A 697 32.28 15.57 -6.35
C LEU A 697 33.26 15.38 -5.18
N TRP A 698 33.25 14.23 -4.53
CA TRP A 698 34.23 13.88 -3.49
C TRP A 698 35.65 13.87 -4.06
N ALA A 699 35.87 13.22 -5.20
CA ALA A 699 37.19 13.07 -5.81
C ALA A 699 37.76 14.42 -6.29
N HIS A 700 36.98 15.20 -7.05
CA HIS A 700 37.49 16.41 -7.73
C HIS A 700 37.29 17.71 -6.94
N ARG A 701 36.23 17.81 -6.13
CA ARG A 701 35.79 19.06 -5.47
C ARG A 701 35.44 18.81 -4.00
N ARG A 702 36.42 18.21 -3.31
CA ARG A 702 36.33 17.69 -1.93
C ARG A 702 35.68 18.63 -0.92
N ALA A 703 35.90 19.95 -1.04
CA ALA A 703 35.30 20.97 -0.18
C ALA A 703 33.78 21.12 -0.37
N GLU A 704 33.29 21.10 -1.63
CA GLU A 704 31.85 21.12 -1.94
C GLU A 704 31.15 19.86 -1.44
N TRP A 705 31.79 18.69 -1.56
CA TRP A 705 31.26 17.46 -0.99
C TRP A 705 31.13 17.53 0.54
N VAL A 706 32.10 18.15 1.22
CA VAL A 706 32.04 18.39 2.67
C VAL A 706 30.99 19.44 3.05
N ALA A 707 30.70 20.42 2.19
CA ALA A 707 29.58 21.35 2.38
C ALA A 707 28.23 20.61 2.27
N TRP A 708 28.01 19.90 1.16
CA TRP A 708 26.83 19.07 0.95
C TRP A 708 26.57 18.09 2.11
N GLN A 709 27.63 17.46 2.62
CA GLN A 709 27.53 16.53 3.76
C GLN A 709 27.19 17.20 5.10
N LYS A 710 27.32 18.54 5.22
CA LYS A 710 26.87 19.32 6.38
C LYS A 710 25.45 19.88 6.21
N GLU A 711 24.93 19.92 4.99
CA GLU A 711 23.56 20.35 4.67
C GLU A 711 22.51 19.28 4.97
N ILE A 712 22.91 18.01 5.16
CA ILE A 712 22.02 16.91 5.52
C ILE A 712 21.46 17.13 6.93
N GLU A 713 20.15 17.43 7.02
CA GLU A 713 19.47 17.83 8.26
C GLU A 713 19.55 16.77 9.39
N PRO A 714 19.73 17.19 10.66
CA PRO A 714 19.91 16.28 11.79
C PRO A 714 18.58 15.63 12.25
N ILE A 715 18.52 14.31 12.18
CA ILE A 715 17.37 13.54 12.70
C ILE A 715 17.50 13.43 14.24
N VAL A 716 16.64 14.15 14.97
CA VAL A 716 16.68 14.26 16.45
C VAL A 716 15.31 14.01 17.07
N VAL A 717 15.30 13.48 18.29
CA VAL A 717 14.10 13.37 19.14
C VAL A 717 14.23 14.31 20.33
N LEU A 718 13.18 15.09 20.61
CA LEU A 718 13.15 16.14 21.62
C LEU A 718 12.29 15.74 22.82
N GLY A 719 12.82 15.90 24.03
CA GLY A 719 12.11 15.59 25.27
C GLY A 719 11.17 16.72 25.74
N LYS A 720 9.90 16.40 26.02
CA LYS A 720 9.00 17.31 26.75
C LYS A 720 9.30 17.25 28.26
N ALA A 721 10.02 18.25 28.77
CA ALA A 721 10.24 18.42 30.20
C ALA A 721 8.90 18.63 30.93
N HIS A 722 8.57 17.74 31.87
CA HIS A 722 7.46 17.97 32.79
C HIS A 722 7.96 18.81 33.97
N GLY A 723 7.47 20.05 34.06
CA GLY A 723 7.85 20.99 35.12
C GLY A 723 7.31 20.56 36.48
N GLY A 724 8.12 19.82 37.25
CA GLY A 724 7.81 19.48 38.64
C GLY A 724 7.92 20.71 39.55
N ALA A 725 6.80 21.37 39.81
CA ALA A 725 6.74 22.55 40.67
C ALA A 725 7.03 22.19 42.14
N LYS A 726 8.27 22.41 42.60
CA LYS A 726 8.56 22.55 44.03
C LYS A 726 8.02 23.90 44.51
N GLY A 727 7.10 23.89 45.46
CA GLY A 727 6.63 25.12 46.11
C GLY A 727 7.75 25.82 46.91
N PRO A 728 7.78 27.15 46.95
CA PRO A 728 8.80 27.90 47.69
C PRO A 728 8.53 27.88 49.20
N THR A 729 9.59 27.90 50.00
CA THR A 729 9.53 28.01 51.46
C THR A 729 9.97 29.39 51.94
N GLY A 730 9.18 30.01 52.82
CA GLY A 730 9.70 30.96 53.80
C GLY A 730 8.87 32.21 54.07
N SER A 731 8.16 32.25 55.21
CA SER A 731 8.18 33.39 56.13
C SER A 731 7.55 33.05 57.49
N ASN A 732 8.39 33.08 58.54
CA ASN A 732 8.13 33.28 59.98
C ASN A 732 6.71 33.15 60.57
N GLY A 733 6.56 32.23 61.52
CA GLY A 733 5.52 32.23 62.56
C GLY A 733 5.98 31.38 63.76
N VAL A 734 6.18 31.99 64.93
CA VAL A 734 6.84 31.34 66.10
C VAL A 734 5.82 30.89 67.15
N ALA A 735 5.76 29.59 67.46
CA ALA A 735 5.27 29.08 68.76
C ALA A 735 5.72 27.64 69.10
N VAL A 736 6.68 27.54 70.03
CA VAL A 736 6.86 26.55 71.12
C VAL A 736 6.12 25.18 71.09
N GLY A 737 6.90 24.08 71.10
CA GLY A 737 6.63 22.82 71.81
C GLY A 737 5.68 21.79 71.16
N GLY A 738 5.83 20.47 71.38
CA GLY A 738 6.91 19.73 72.06
C GLY A 738 6.55 18.25 72.33
N GLY A 739 7.42 17.31 71.94
CA GLY A 739 7.22 15.85 72.10
C GLY A 739 6.28 15.23 71.04
N GLY A 740 6.29 13.90 70.83
CA GLY A 740 7.20 12.88 71.36
C GLY A 740 6.67 11.45 71.15
N GLY A 741 7.42 10.60 70.41
CA GLY A 741 7.01 9.22 70.07
C GLY A 741 5.93 9.15 68.98
N GLY A 742 5.69 8.01 68.32
CA GLY A 742 6.41 6.73 68.39
C GLY A 742 5.45 5.53 68.35
N GLY A 743 5.56 4.67 67.33
CA GLY A 743 4.83 3.38 67.25
C GLY A 743 3.91 3.23 66.04
N SER A 744 4.31 2.32 65.15
CA SER A 744 3.38 1.42 64.41
C SER A 744 3.36 0.06 65.17
N PRO A 745 2.66 -1.01 64.74
CA PRO A 745 1.77 -1.17 63.58
C PRO A 745 0.44 -1.92 63.90
N GLY A 746 -0.29 -2.33 62.85
CA GLY A 746 -1.35 -3.34 62.89
C GLY A 746 -2.76 -2.84 63.25
N GLU A 747 -3.82 -3.63 63.07
CA GLU A 747 -4.04 -4.77 62.16
C GLU A 747 -5.56 -5.08 62.10
N GLY A 748 -6.07 -5.60 60.97
CA GLY A 748 -7.50 -5.93 60.81
C GLY A 748 -8.46 -4.72 60.78
N GLY A 749 -9.75 -4.90 60.48
CA GLY A 749 -10.42 -6.14 60.03
C GLY A 749 -11.95 -6.05 60.13
N ALA A 750 -12.64 -6.69 59.18
CA ALA A 750 -14.11 -6.83 59.09
C ALA A 750 -14.95 -5.56 58.87
N GLY A 751 -16.12 -5.76 58.22
CA GLY A 751 -17.25 -4.82 58.23
C GLY A 751 -18.20 -5.11 59.42
N PRO A 752 -19.52 -4.80 59.33
CA PRO A 752 -20.35 -5.24 58.20
C PRO A 752 -21.38 -4.19 57.72
N ALA A 753 -22.26 -4.60 56.81
CA ALA A 753 -23.35 -3.78 56.29
C ALA A 753 -24.62 -3.83 57.16
N ARG A 754 -25.41 -2.75 57.12
CA ARG A 754 -26.89 -2.69 56.99
C ARG A 754 -27.32 -1.21 56.87
N GLN A 755 -28.47 -0.78 56.36
CA GLN A 755 -29.59 -1.28 55.53
C GLN A 755 -30.83 -0.52 56.01
N ALA A 756 -31.70 -0.10 55.08
CA ALA A 756 -32.92 0.70 55.34
C ALA A 756 -32.64 2.13 55.90
N GLY A 757 -33.52 3.11 55.71
CA GLY A 757 -34.73 3.12 54.86
C GLY A 757 -35.67 4.27 55.23
N GLY A 758 -36.37 4.85 54.26
CA GLY A 758 -37.32 5.93 54.51
C GLY A 758 -37.88 6.52 53.21
N ALA A 759 -39.18 6.42 53.00
CA ALA A 759 -39.88 6.99 51.85
C ALA A 759 -40.77 8.16 52.29
N GLY A 760 -40.93 9.17 51.42
CA GLY A 760 -41.85 10.28 51.63
C GLY A 760 -42.28 10.90 50.29
N ARG A 761 -43.58 10.85 49.98
CA ARG A 761 -44.17 11.53 48.81
C ARG A 761 -44.78 12.87 49.23
N GLY A 762 -44.60 13.92 48.43
CA GLY A 762 -45.27 15.21 48.64
C GLY A 762 -45.23 16.14 47.42
N ARG A 763 -46.42 16.43 46.85
CA ARG A 763 -46.77 17.58 46.00
C ARG A 763 -47.82 18.41 46.80
N PRO A 764 -48.09 19.71 46.54
CA PRO A 764 -48.24 20.33 45.21
C PRO A 764 -47.75 21.81 45.06
N LEU A 765 -48.27 22.50 44.03
CA LEU A 765 -48.13 23.93 43.61
C LEU A 765 -49.11 24.85 44.40
N PRO A 766 -49.24 26.21 44.18
CA PRO A 766 -48.62 27.17 43.23
C PRO A 766 -47.78 28.29 43.95
N PRO A 767 -47.92 29.66 43.90
CA PRO A 767 -48.87 30.62 43.27
C PRO A 767 -48.27 31.51 42.13
N GLN A 768 -48.34 32.87 42.19
CA GLN A 768 -48.13 33.81 41.04
C GLN A 768 -47.56 35.23 41.42
N SER A 769 -46.99 35.91 40.40
CA SER A 769 -47.09 37.36 40.01
C SER A 769 -46.74 38.57 40.91
N SER A 770 -45.88 39.48 40.38
CA SER A 770 -45.97 40.98 40.32
C SER A 770 -44.69 41.51 39.61
N GLN A 771 -44.61 42.53 38.74
CA GLN A 771 -45.25 43.84 38.46
C GLN A 771 -44.79 45.06 39.28
N PHE A 772 -44.02 45.98 38.64
CA PHE A 772 -44.02 47.47 38.65
C PHE A 772 -43.15 47.89 37.41
N ALA A 773 -43.48 48.79 36.47
CA ALA A 773 -44.01 50.18 36.45
C ALA A 773 -42.91 51.26 36.73
N ALA A 774 -42.86 52.44 36.07
CA ALA A 774 -43.59 52.99 34.91
C ALA A 774 -42.94 54.29 34.32
N SER A 775 -43.44 54.75 33.14
CA SER A 775 -43.41 56.15 32.60
C SER A 775 -42.07 56.79 32.16
N GLY A 776 -42.00 57.70 31.16
CA GLY A 776 -43.02 58.14 30.18
C GLY A 776 -42.69 59.47 29.43
N ASN A 777 -43.29 59.69 28.25
CA ASN A 777 -43.27 60.89 27.38
C ASN A 777 -41.92 61.36 26.75
N GLY A 778 -41.91 62.03 25.57
CA GLY A 778 -43.01 62.26 24.60
C GLY A 778 -42.72 63.33 23.52
N ASN A 779 -43.47 63.28 22.40
CA ASN A 779 -43.49 64.21 21.23
C ASN A 779 -42.23 64.30 20.33
N GLY A 780 -42.35 64.54 19.00
CA GLY A 780 -43.53 64.48 18.12
C GLY A 780 -43.44 65.30 16.81
N ARG A 781 -44.16 64.86 15.75
CA ARG A 781 -44.36 65.50 14.42
C ARG A 781 -43.13 65.50 13.47
N GLY A 782 -43.25 65.43 12.14
CA GLY A 782 -44.43 65.09 11.29
C GLY A 782 -44.27 65.39 9.78
N PHE A 783 -44.98 64.62 8.95
CA PHE A 783 -45.47 64.91 7.57
C PHE A 783 -44.54 65.15 6.33
N LYS A 784 -44.90 64.45 5.24
CA LYS A 784 -44.80 64.80 3.78
C LYS A 784 -43.44 64.97 3.07
N GLY A 785 -43.13 63.96 2.24
CA GLY A 785 -43.25 64.10 0.77
C GLY A 785 -42.01 64.52 -0.06
N GLY A 786 -42.12 64.36 -1.38
CA GLY A 786 -41.16 64.88 -2.37
C GLY A 786 -40.34 63.80 -3.08
N ALA A 787 -40.46 63.72 -4.42
CA ALA A 787 -39.78 62.72 -5.24
C ALA A 787 -38.55 63.27 -5.99
N GLY A 788 -37.57 62.40 -6.21
CA GLY A 788 -36.87 62.30 -7.50
C GLY A 788 -35.54 63.06 -7.67
N ARG A 789 -34.61 62.38 -8.37
CA ARG A 789 -33.28 62.86 -8.82
C ARG A 789 -32.30 63.14 -7.65
N GLY A 790 -30.99 63.07 -7.83
CA GLY A 790 -30.18 62.70 -9.01
C GLY A 790 -28.70 62.60 -8.63
N GLU A 791 -27.84 62.22 -9.57
CA GLU A 791 -26.42 61.95 -9.35
C GLU A 791 -25.64 63.11 -8.68
N LYS A 792 -24.82 62.78 -7.66
CA LYS A 792 -23.45 63.31 -7.37
C LYS A 792 -23.08 63.20 -5.87
N ARG A 793 -22.72 61.99 -5.39
CA ARG A 793 -21.91 61.82 -4.15
C ARG A 793 -21.33 60.40 -3.97
N LYS A 794 -20.55 59.93 -4.96
CA LYS A 794 -19.67 58.75 -4.85
C LYS A 794 -18.31 58.97 -5.55
N ARG A 795 -17.74 60.16 -5.31
CA ARG A 795 -16.33 60.52 -5.60
C ARG A 795 -15.85 61.38 -4.43
N ASN A 796 -15.16 60.73 -3.48
CA ASN A 796 -14.32 61.29 -2.39
C ASN A 796 -14.10 60.25 -1.26
N TYR A 797 -13.77 59.00 -1.59
CA TYR A 797 -13.25 58.03 -0.61
C TYR A 797 -12.11 57.19 -1.18
N ASP A 798 -12.21 56.78 -2.46
CA ASP A 798 -11.18 55.95 -3.11
C ASP A 798 -9.88 56.73 -3.39
N SER A 799 -9.96 58.04 -3.64
CA SER A 799 -8.84 58.91 -3.99
C SER A 799 -7.90 59.30 -2.83
N VAL A 800 -8.11 58.75 -1.62
CA VAL A 800 -7.29 59.05 -0.43
C VAL A 800 -6.45 57.83 0.00
N LEU A 801 -6.89 56.60 -0.29
CA LEU A 801 -6.05 55.41 -0.10
C LEU A 801 -4.99 55.26 -1.20
N ASP A 802 -5.38 55.41 -2.47
CA ASP A 802 -4.52 55.12 -3.63
C ASP A 802 -3.20 55.94 -3.60
N HIS A 803 -3.30 57.23 -3.26
CA HIS A 803 -2.15 58.13 -3.19
C HIS A 803 -1.16 57.80 -2.04
N SER A 804 -1.52 56.93 -1.11
CA SER A 804 -0.66 56.46 -0.02
C SER A 804 0.05 55.13 -0.35
N VAL A 805 -0.56 54.26 -1.15
CA VAL A 805 -0.03 52.92 -1.47
C VAL A 805 1.17 53.01 -2.43
N GLN A 806 1.12 53.91 -3.41
CA GLN A 806 2.20 54.08 -4.40
C GLN A 806 3.51 54.62 -3.80
N LYS A 807 3.51 55.18 -2.57
CA LYS A 807 4.67 55.87 -1.99
C LYS A 807 5.63 55.00 -1.16
N LEU A 808 5.36 53.69 -1.03
CA LEU A 808 6.18 52.78 -0.21
C LEU A 808 6.72 51.53 -0.94
N GLY A 809 6.39 51.31 -2.22
CA GLY A 809 6.93 50.19 -3.00
C GLY A 809 6.56 48.79 -2.48
N ILE A 810 5.42 48.67 -1.80
CA ILE A 810 4.98 47.42 -1.14
C ILE A 810 4.30 46.44 -2.13
N SER A 811 3.76 46.93 -3.25
CA SER A 811 2.98 46.13 -4.22
C SER A 811 3.77 44.90 -4.73
N ASP A 812 4.92 45.12 -5.39
CA ASP A 812 5.76 44.05 -5.95
C ASP A 812 6.25 43.05 -4.89
N LYS A 813 6.45 43.52 -3.65
CA LYS A 813 6.83 42.66 -2.51
C LYS A 813 5.68 41.78 -2.05
N MET A 814 4.44 42.31 -1.98
CA MET A 814 3.26 41.49 -1.67
C MET A 814 2.96 40.49 -2.79
N GLN A 815 3.05 40.91 -4.05
CA GLN A 815 2.78 40.05 -5.20
C GLN A 815 3.77 38.88 -5.28
N ARG A 816 5.07 39.14 -5.16
CA ARG A 816 6.09 38.07 -5.05
C ARG A 816 5.90 37.19 -3.81
N MET A 817 5.42 37.74 -2.70
CA MET A 817 5.14 36.92 -1.51
C MET A 817 3.93 36.00 -1.71
N GLN A 818 2.92 36.40 -2.49
CA GLN A 818 1.84 35.49 -2.92
C GLN A 818 2.38 34.39 -3.84
N GLU A 819 3.16 34.73 -4.87
CA GLU A 819 3.77 33.77 -5.81
C GLU A 819 4.64 32.72 -5.09
N ILE A 820 5.48 33.15 -4.15
CA ILE A 820 6.32 32.26 -3.32
C ILE A 820 5.47 31.40 -2.38
N THR A 821 4.41 31.94 -1.79
CA THR A 821 3.53 31.17 -0.89
C THR A 821 2.72 30.14 -1.67
N GLN A 822 2.30 30.45 -2.90
CA GLN A 822 1.54 29.56 -3.77
C GLN A 822 2.42 28.42 -4.29
N THR A 823 3.60 28.72 -4.85
CA THR A 823 4.56 27.69 -5.28
C THR A 823 5.04 26.79 -4.14
N HIS A 824 5.32 27.33 -2.95
CA HIS A 824 5.64 26.49 -1.78
C HIS A 824 4.43 25.68 -1.29
N GLY A 825 3.20 26.20 -1.41
CA GLY A 825 1.98 25.47 -1.10
C GLY A 825 1.78 24.26 -2.01
N GLU A 826 1.99 24.43 -3.32
CA GLU A 826 1.96 23.36 -4.33
C GLU A 826 3.06 22.31 -4.11
N ILE A 827 4.30 22.73 -3.79
CA ILE A 827 5.40 21.82 -3.48
C ILE A 827 5.11 20.97 -2.22
N ILE A 828 4.52 21.57 -1.17
CA ILE A 828 4.14 20.84 0.05
C ILE A 828 3.00 19.85 -0.24
N ALA A 829 2.00 20.26 -1.02
CA ALA A 829 0.91 19.37 -1.46
C ALA A 829 1.45 18.17 -2.28
N LYS A 830 2.44 18.40 -3.15
CA LYS A 830 3.10 17.37 -3.98
C LYS A 830 4.05 16.43 -3.24
N HIS A 831 4.28 16.57 -1.93
CA HIS A 831 5.19 15.68 -1.19
C HIS A 831 4.57 14.96 0.02
N TYR A 832 3.39 15.37 0.52
CA TYR A 832 2.75 14.75 1.69
C TYR A 832 1.25 14.51 1.51
N PHE A 833 0.85 13.77 0.46
CA PHE A 833 -0.54 13.34 0.25
C PHE A 833 -0.82 11.87 0.62
N VAL A 834 -0.15 11.38 1.67
CA VAL A 834 -0.54 10.16 2.40
C VAL A 834 -0.55 10.48 3.89
N TYR A 835 -1.56 9.97 4.62
CA TYR A 835 -1.92 10.27 6.02
C TYR A 835 -2.66 11.60 6.28
N LEU A 836 -4.00 11.50 6.32
CA LEU A 836 -4.90 12.49 6.92
C LEU A 836 -4.63 12.63 8.43
N TYR A 837 -4.10 13.76 8.93
CA TYR A 837 -4.24 14.20 10.32
C TYR A 837 -4.12 15.74 10.51
N GLU A 838 -4.54 16.18 11.70
CA GLU A 838 -5.03 17.50 12.10
C GLU A 838 -4.16 18.76 11.83
N VAL A 839 -4.89 19.88 11.67
CA VAL A 839 -4.42 21.27 11.42
C VAL A 839 -3.25 21.77 12.29
N PRO A 840 -3.12 21.46 13.61
CA PRO A 840 -2.00 21.95 14.43
C PRO A 840 -0.62 21.55 13.88
N THR A 841 -0.53 20.43 13.17
CA THR A 841 0.72 19.96 12.54
C THR A 841 1.15 20.87 11.39
N ILE A 842 0.18 21.31 10.57
CA ILE A 842 0.40 22.22 9.44
C ILE A 842 0.85 23.61 9.95
N LEU A 843 0.26 24.09 11.05
CA LEU A 843 0.66 25.34 11.70
C LEU A 843 2.13 25.32 12.15
N LEU A 844 2.59 24.22 12.76
CA LEU A 844 3.99 24.05 13.17
C LEU A 844 4.97 24.04 11.99
N ILE A 845 4.58 23.43 10.86
CA ILE A 845 5.41 23.35 9.65
C ILE A 845 5.49 24.71 8.95
N LEU A 846 4.37 25.41 8.78
CA LEU A 846 4.31 26.72 8.11
C LEU A 846 4.92 27.86 8.94
N ARG A 847 5.02 27.72 10.27
CA ARG A 847 5.58 28.73 11.18
C ARG A 847 6.98 29.19 10.74
N HIS A 848 7.88 28.26 10.40
CA HIS A 848 9.28 28.61 10.13
C HIS A 848 9.51 29.28 8.75
N PRO A 849 8.90 28.81 7.63
CA PRO A 849 8.93 29.54 6.36
C PRO A 849 8.32 30.94 6.44
N ILE A 850 7.15 31.10 7.09
CA ILE A 850 6.49 32.40 7.23
C ILE A 850 7.35 33.36 8.07
N GLN A 851 7.88 32.91 9.22
CA GLN A 851 8.82 33.69 10.03
C GLN A 851 10.15 34.00 9.33
N ARG A 852 10.53 33.27 8.26
CA ARG A 852 11.73 33.54 7.46
C ARG A 852 11.46 34.56 6.35
N CYS A 853 10.27 34.53 5.74
CA CYS A 853 9.84 35.54 4.76
C CYS A 853 9.60 36.90 5.45
N LEU A 854 8.91 36.93 6.59
CA LEU A 854 8.65 38.17 7.33
C LEU A 854 9.94 38.82 7.86
N ARG A 855 10.91 38.03 8.35
CA ARG A 855 12.24 38.54 8.75
C ARG A 855 13.10 39.06 7.59
N ALA A 856 12.71 38.82 6.34
CA ALA A 856 13.36 39.39 5.16
C ALA A 856 12.65 40.66 4.64
N LEU A 857 11.51 41.05 5.23
CA LEU A 857 10.67 42.15 4.76
C LEU A 857 10.70 43.38 5.66
N ASP A 858 10.80 43.22 6.99
CA ASP A 858 11.12 44.35 7.89
C ASP A 858 11.77 43.93 9.23
N GLY A 859 12.29 44.91 9.97
CA GLY A 859 13.15 44.72 11.14
C GLY A 859 12.46 44.23 12.41
N ALA A 860 12.77 43.00 12.81
CA ALA A 860 12.80 42.47 14.18
C ALA A 860 11.60 42.78 15.12
N HIS A 861 10.59 41.89 15.13
CA HIS A 861 9.86 41.49 16.34
C HIS A 861 9.32 40.05 16.18
N GLU A 862 9.19 39.30 17.28
CA GLU A 862 8.52 37.99 17.27
C GLU A 862 6.99 38.13 17.38
N ILE A 863 6.26 37.35 16.58
CA ILE A 863 4.80 37.31 16.56
C ILE A 863 4.32 35.99 17.17
N SER A 864 3.36 36.06 18.11
CA SER A 864 2.79 34.90 18.80
C SER A 864 1.84 34.07 17.92
N GLU A 865 1.65 32.79 18.28
CA GLU A 865 0.85 31.84 17.49
C GLU A 865 -0.64 32.24 17.35
N GLU A 866 -1.18 32.97 18.33
CA GLU A 866 -2.55 33.51 18.30
C GLU A 866 -2.80 34.46 17.12
N ASN A 867 -1.77 35.14 16.63
CA ASN A 867 -1.86 36.08 15.50
C ASN A 867 -1.69 35.40 14.13
N ILE A 868 -1.18 34.16 14.08
CA ILE A 868 -0.94 33.42 12.82
C ILE A 868 -2.20 32.67 12.37
N ALA A 869 -3.00 32.16 13.32
CA ALA A 869 -4.22 31.40 13.02
C ALA A 869 -5.31 32.19 12.25
N PRO A 870 -5.57 33.50 12.52
CA PRO A 870 -6.51 34.30 11.75
C PRO A 870 -6.06 34.50 10.29
N PHE A 871 -4.78 34.75 10.06
CA PHE A 871 -4.20 34.97 8.73
C PHE A 871 -4.37 33.73 7.83
N LEU A 872 -4.03 32.55 8.34
CA LEU A 872 -4.21 31.30 7.58
C LEU A 872 -5.69 30.93 7.37
N ARG A 873 -6.59 31.27 8.31
CA ARG A 873 -8.05 31.16 8.06
C ARG A 873 -8.53 32.09 6.96
N SER A 874 -7.93 33.28 6.80
CA SER A 874 -8.29 34.21 5.71
C SER A 874 -7.83 33.73 4.33
N ILE A 875 -6.83 32.85 4.25
CA ILE A 875 -6.30 32.32 2.97
C ILE A 875 -6.98 31.01 2.59
N TYR A 876 -7.23 30.11 3.54
CA TYR A 876 -7.75 28.76 3.27
C TYR A 876 -9.24 28.55 3.63
N GLY A 877 -9.91 29.55 4.24
CA GLY A 877 -11.29 29.44 4.72
C GLY A 877 -12.32 30.16 3.84
N GLY A 878 -12.42 29.81 2.54
CA GLY A 878 -12.95 30.76 1.55
C GLY A 878 -13.91 30.32 0.43
N THR A 879 -14.45 29.10 0.34
CA THR A 879 -15.55 28.80 -0.62
C THR A 879 -16.57 27.76 -0.13
N HIS A 880 -17.70 28.24 0.40
CA HIS A 880 -18.98 27.51 0.35
C HIS A 880 -20.13 28.54 0.33
N PRO A 881 -20.88 28.69 -0.78
CA PRO A 881 -21.89 29.74 -0.89
C PRO A 881 -23.12 29.45 -0.03
N GLN A 882 -23.47 30.37 0.87
CA GLN A 882 -24.69 30.25 1.70
C GLN A 882 -25.95 30.62 0.91
N HIS A 883 -26.55 29.65 0.22
CA HIS A 883 -27.95 29.76 -0.19
C HIS A 883 -28.87 29.43 1.00
N LYS A 884 -29.54 30.45 1.55
CA LYS A 884 -30.67 30.24 2.47
C LYS A 884 -31.84 29.58 1.73
N PRO A 885 -32.60 28.66 2.37
CA PRO A 885 -33.69 27.96 1.71
C PRO A 885 -34.85 28.92 1.42
N ARG A 886 -35.39 28.86 0.20
CA ARG A 886 -36.75 29.33 -0.09
C ARG A 886 -37.74 28.25 0.32
N THR A 887 -38.82 28.64 0.99
CA THR A 887 -39.86 27.76 1.50
C THR A 887 -40.78 27.24 0.38
N LYS A 888 -41.31 26.02 0.54
CA LYS A 888 -42.37 25.46 -0.33
C LYS A 888 -43.71 26.17 -0.08
N ALA A 889 -43.94 27.27 -0.77
CA ALA A 889 -45.25 27.83 -1.05
C ALA A 889 -45.13 28.75 -2.27
N ASP A 890 -45.56 28.25 -3.44
CA ASP A 890 -46.20 29.00 -4.53
C ASP A 890 -46.32 28.08 -5.77
N TYR A 891 -47.58 27.74 -6.01
CA TYR A 891 -48.18 26.79 -6.95
C TYR A 891 -47.73 26.83 -8.43
N PHE A 892 -47.66 25.64 -9.05
CA PHE A 892 -48.03 25.41 -10.46
C PHE A 892 -49.43 26.02 -10.75
N PRO A 893 -49.71 26.60 -11.93
CA PRO A 893 -50.07 25.74 -13.06
C PRO A 893 -49.88 26.28 -14.51
N PHE A 894 -50.25 25.41 -15.46
CA PHE A 894 -50.58 25.64 -16.89
C PHE A 894 -49.47 25.89 -17.94
N MET A 895 -49.39 24.93 -18.88
CA MET A 895 -49.11 25.20 -20.29
C MET A 895 -50.39 25.64 -21.01
N GLN A 896 -50.32 26.63 -21.91
CA GLN A 896 -50.86 26.58 -23.29
C GLN A 896 -50.77 27.93 -24.01
N GLY A 897 -50.57 27.90 -25.33
CA GLY A 897 -50.86 29.01 -26.26
C GLY A 897 -49.69 29.97 -26.52
N GLY A 898 -49.05 29.83 -27.68
CA GLY A 898 -47.93 30.64 -28.16
C GLY A 898 -47.24 29.97 -29.33
#